data_AF-A0A934AT51-F1
#
_entry.id   AF-A0A934AT51-F1
#
_cell.length_a   1.000
_cell.length_b   1.000
_cell.length_c   1.000
_cell.angle_alpha   90.00
_cell.angle_beta   90.00
_cell.angle_gamma   90.00
#
_symmetry.space_group_name_H-M   'P 1'
#
loop_
_entity.id
_entity.type
_entity.pdbx_description
1 polymer ?
#
loop_
_entity_poly.entity_id
_entity_poly.type
_entity_poly.pdbx_seq_one_letter_code
_entity_poly.pdbx_strand_id
1 'polypeptide(L)'
;MIDSLGWLILSGSATGLLAVTIAVALDRRPPWLRTVGLGSLAALWALTAVVLVLRFTKGIGAVSAMSDRFPWGVWIGIDVMSGVALAAGGYTITASVHLFKMHRFEPILRPTVLTAFLGYILVSVALLIDIGRPYRIWHPLVMWQHHSIMFEVAWCVTIYLHVLALEFSPVVFETLKLAAPMRLIKLIAIPLVIFGVILSTLHQSSLGSLFLIVPEKLYPLWYSPLLPVFFLISSVAAGLCMTVVESFFSSRIYGRSLEMHLLSGLGRAAGWVLWLYVAVRAIDLTARGAWPSLTGLLGLSFLIEYVGCFVLPALLLTRASILSDGRKLFFTAITVVGGVVLNRLNVSWLGMLPTASTVYFPSWGELSVTLSFITAGVVAFGLAVRFLHVFPAHEGAVGLSRERVPAVLGEVEDDELVAAAARSLGVTADPDEVAERVARVRERFGDDASFRAWLAAAGMDLAQFTDSVSDQVLRETLVVKARGLVVTDEEVRECFRANAEKLAGKPALRLRHILVHDGKDAEDLLAVLHAGADFARVASQVSEDETTRERGGDLGLLTKGLLHAELEKAAASLKVGETGGVVHTQLGYHLLRLEAALPARPADFDEVKEDLKTSLLNDKVTMAWPLYLAELRGEARRAPSREAAENA
;
A
#
# COMPACT_ATOMS: atom_id res chain seq x y z
N MET A 1 22.70 36.66 16.39
CA MET A 1 21.58 37.13 15.55
C MET A 1 22.03 37.00 14.10
N ILE A 2 21.81 35.83 13.49
CA ILE A 2 21.83 35.69 12.03
C ILE A 2 20.35 35.68 11.66
N ASP A 3 19.97 36.63 10.81
CA ASP A 3 18.61 37.10 10.64
C ASP A 3 17.61 36.00 10.31
N SER A 4 16.46 36.08 10.97
CA SER A 4 15.22 35.35 10.69
C SER A 4 14.80 35.42 9.20
N LEU A 5 15.32 36.39 8.45
CA LEU A 5 15.15 36.54 7.00
C LEU A 5 15.87 35.44 6.20
N GLY A 6 17.06 35.03 6.62
CA GLY A 6 17.81 33.95 5.99
C GLY A 6 17.08 32.62 6.07
N TRP A 7 16.36 32.40 7.18
CA TRP A 7 15.52 31.22 7.39
C TRP A 7 14.24 31.23 6.57
N LEU A 8 13.59 32.38 6.37
CA LEU A 8 12.45 32.52 5.46
C LEU A 8 12.85 32.26 4.00
N ILE A 9 14.07 32.68 3.63
CA ILE A 9 14.66 32.44 2.31
C ILE A 9 15.11 30.97 2.16
N LEU A 10 15.63 30.33 3.21
CA LEU A 10 15.99 28.90 3.23
C LEU A 10 14.77 27.98 3.25
N SER A 11 13.71 28.30 4.02
CA SER A 11 12.44 27.58 3.98
C SER A 11 11.71 27.82 2.66
N GLY A 12 11.80 29.03 2.10
CA GLY A 12 11.28 29.39 0.78
C GLY A 12 12.03 28.73 -0.39
N SER A 13 13.34 28.52 -0.26
CA SER A 13 14.16 27.83 -1.26
C SER A 13 14.09 26.32 -1.13
N ALA A 14 13.97 25.75 0.07
CA ALA A 14 13.71 24.32 0.24
C ALA A 14 12.32 23.93 -0.28
N THR A 15 11.28 24.76 -0.04
CA THR A 15 9.96 24.58 -0.66
C THR A 15 10.00 24.85 -2.15
N GLY A 16 10.79 25.82 -2.62
CA GLY A 16 11.03 26.08 -4.05
C GLY A 16 11.75 24.93 -4.76
N LEU A 17 12.72 24.28 -4.12
CA LEU A 17 13.52 23.21 -4.68
C LEU A 17 12.79 21.85 -4.59
N LEU A 18 11.98 21.64 -3.54
CA LEU A 18 10.98 20.57 -3.50
C LEU A 18 9.90 20.80 -4.55
N ALA A 19 9.39 22.02 -4.74
CA ALA A 19 8.43 22.37 -5.78
C ALA A 19 9.00 22.23 -7.19
N VAL A 20 10.30 22.52 -7.37
CA VAL A 20 11.06 22.30 -8.61
C VAL A 20 11.27 20.81 -8.84
N THR A 21 11.64 20.03 -7.84
CA THR A 21 11.84 18.58 -7.96
C THR A 21 10.51 17.87 -8.24
N ILE A 22 9.44 18.31 -7.56
CA ILE A 22 8.05 17.95 -7.85
C ILE A 22 7.69 18.41 -9.27
N ALA A 23 8.04 19.62 -9.70
CA ALA A 23 7.77 20.11 -11.07
C ALA A 23 8.56 19.37 -12.17
N VAL A 24 9.78 18.94 -11.87
CA VAL A 24 10.65 18.11 -12.73
C VAL A 24 10.11 16.68 -12.80
N ALA A 25 9.55 16.16 -11.71
CA ALA A 25 8.85 14.88 -11.68
C ALA A 25 7.45 14.93 -12.32
N LEU A 26 6.80 16.11 -12.34
CA LEU A 26 5.38 16.29 -12.73
C LEU A 26 5.12 16.47 -14.22
N ASP A 27 6.15 16.63 -15.06
CA ASP A 27 6.08 17.00 -16.49
C ASP A 27 4.69 17.41 -17.07
N ARG A 28 4.11 18.52 -16.56
CA ARG A 28 2.92 19.26 -17.08
C ARG A 28 2.86 20.73 -16.59
N ARG A 29 4.01 21.40 -16.40
CA ARG A 29 4.09 22.86 -16.14
C ARG A 29 4.64 23.57 -17.39
N PRO A 30 4.51 24.90 -17.53
CA PRO A 30 5.03 25.65 -18.68
C PRO A 30 6.51 25.31 -18.98
N PRO A 31 6.95 25.25 -20.25
CA PRO A 31 8.30 24.82 -20.62
C PRO A 31 9.41 25.56 -19.87
N TRP A 32 9.22 26.85 -19.58
CA TRP A 32 10.18 27.68 -18.85
C TRP A 32 10.34 27.29 -17.36
N LEU A 33 9.26 26.83 -16.70
CA LEU A 33 9.32 26.35 -15.30
C LEU A 33 10.08 25.03 -15.21
N ARG A 34 9.96 24.19 -16.23
CA ARG A 34 10.68 22.92 -16.33
C ARG A 34 12.17 23.15 -16.57
N THR A 35 12.55 24.07 -17.45
CA THR A 35 13.96 24.39 -17.71
C THR A 35 14.62 25.07 -16.52
N VAL A 36 13.95 26.03 -15.87
CA VAL A 36 14.44 26.65 -14.63
C VAL A 36 14.55 25.62 -13.50
N GLY A 37 13.59 24.70 -13.41
CA GLY A 37 13.62 23.62 -12.43
C GLY A 37 14.78 22.64 -12.65
N LEU A 38 14.97 22.17 -13.87
CA LEU A 38 16.11 21.30 -14.22
C LEU A 38 17.45 22.01 -14.02
N GLY A 39 17.53 23.30 -14.39
CA GLY A 39 18.74 24.11 -14.21
C GLY A 39 19.11 24.31 -12.74
N SER A 40 18.13 24.59 -11.88
CA SER A 40 18.36 24.74 -10.43
C SER A 40 18.72 23.42 -9.75
N LEU A 41 18.09 22.30 -10.15
CA LEU A 41 18.47 20.97 -9.68
C LEU A 41 19.90 20.61 -10.11
N ALA A 42 20.25 20.84 -11.38
CA ALA A 42 21.60 20.61 -11.89
C ALA A 42 22.64 21.49 -11.19
N ALA A 43 22.31 22.76 -10.91
CA ALA A 43 23.18 23.66 -10.15
C ALA A 43 23.39 23.17 -8.71
N LEU A 44 22.34 22.73 -8.02
CA LEU A 44 22.44 22.15 -6.68
C LEU A 44 23.35 20.90 -6.67
N TRP A 45 23.16 19.99 -7.63
CA TRP A 45 23.95 18.77 -7.71
C TRP A 45 25.40 19.06 -8.10
N ALA A 46 25.65 20.02 -8.98
CA ALA A 46 27.00 20.47 -9.32
C ALA A 46 27.71 21.09 -8.11
N LEU A 47 27.01 21.95 -7.35
CA LEU A 47 27.53 22.52 -6.10
C LEU A 47 27.84 21.40 -5.09
N THR A 48 26.92 20.46 -4.94
CA THR A 48 27.10 19.32 -4.04
C THR A 48 28.27 18.44 -4.47
N ALA A 49 28.48 18.22 -5.77
CA ALA A 49 29.64 17.50 -6.28
C ALA A 49 30.95 18.19 -5.89
N VAL A 50 31.02 19.52 -5.95
CA VAL A 50 32.18 20.28 -5.45
C VAL A 50 32.37 20.09 -3.94
N VAL A 51 31.29 20.15 -3.17
CA VAL A 51 31.32 19.88 -1.72
C VAL A 51 31.81 18.45 -1.45
N LEU A 52 31.37 17.45 -2.21
CA LEU A 52 31.83 16.07 -2.05
C LEU A 52 33.32 15.93 -2.38
N VAL A 53 33.81 16.57 -3.46
CA VAL A 53 35.25 16.60 -3.75
C VAL A 53 36.03 17.18 -2.58
N LEU A 54 35.59 18.31 -2.01
CA LEU A 54 36.22 18.89 -0.82
C LEU A 54 36.16 17.95 0.39
N ARG A 55 35.02 17.29 0.62
CA ARG A 55 34.82 16.32 1.70
C ARG A 55 35.82 15.17 1.61
N PHE A 56 35.97 14.56 0.44
CA PHE A 56 36.82 13.38 0.25
C PHE A 56 38.31 13.72 0.12
N THR A 57 38.67 14.96 -0.26
CA THR A 57 40.07 15.39 -0.39
C THR A 57 40.62 16.10 0.84
N LYS A 58 39.79 16.89 1.56
CA LYS A 58 40.19 17.70 2.72
C LYS A 58 39.58 17.23 4.04
N GLY A 59 38.71 16.24 4.02
CA GLY A 59 38.06 15.67 5.20
C GLY A 59 36.74 16.33 5.58
N ILE A 60 36.09 15.80 6.62
CA ILE A 60 34.73 16.18 7.04
C ILE A 60 34.66 17.64 7.52
N GLY A 61 35.66 18.11 8.28
CA GLY A 61 35.70 19.47 8.80
C GLY A 61 35.84 20.55 7.72
N ALA A 62 36.21 20.20 6.49
CA ALA A 62 36.30 21.15 5.38
C ALA A 62 34.92 21.56 4.82
N VAL A 63 33.89 20.76 5.09
CA VAL A 63 32.55 20.92 4.51
C VAL A 63 31.45 20.96 5.57
N SER A 64 31.75 20.65 6.83
CA SER A 64 30.79 20.62 7.92
C SER A 64 31.18 21.57 9.03
N ALA A 65 30.20 21.98 9.83
CA ALA A 65 30.40 22.72 11.06
C ALA A 65 30.57 21.80 12.28
N MET A 66 30.71 20.49 12.06
CA MET A 66 30.89 19.50 13.11
C MET A 66 32.24 19.69 13.81
N SER A 67 32.32 19.25 15.07
CA SER A 67 33.53 19.33 15.89
C SER A 67 33.63 18.11 16.80
N ASP A 68 34.77 17.92 17.46
CA ASP A 68 34.94 16.82 18.43
C ASP A 68 33.93 16.88 19.59
N ARG A 69 33.39 18.07 19.88
CA ARG A 69 32.35 18.28 20.90
C ARG A 69 30.94 18.03 20.38
N PHE A 70 30.73 18.21 19.08
CA PHE A 70 29.48 17.99 18.40
C PHE A 70 29.73 17.18 17.11
N PRO A 71 29.96 15.86 17.25
CA PRO A 71 30.47 15.05 16.15
C PRO A 71 29.39 14.60 15.17
N TRP A 72 28.10 14.69 15.54
CA TRP A 72 26.96 14.28 14.72
C TRP A 72 26.08 15.47 14.41
N GLY A 73 26.15 15.93 13.15
CA GLY A 73 25.37 17.03 12.63
C GLY A 73 24.04 16.61 12.00
N VAL A 74 23.54 17.46 11.10
CA VAL A 74 22.29 17.22 10.36
C VAL A 74 22.33 15.99 9.46
N TRP A 75 23.51 15.53 9.02
CA TRP A 75 23.62 14.29 8.23
C TRP A 75 23.15 13.08 9.01
N ILE A 76 23.55 12.93 10.28
CA ILE A 76 23.04 11.83 11.10
C ILE A 76 21.56 12.05 11.46
N GLY A 77 21.17 13.26 11.87
CA GLY A 77 19.79 13.53 12.30
C GLY A 77 18.75 13.40 11.17
N ILE A 78 19.03 13.98 10.00
CA ILE A 78 18.12 14.00 8.85
C ILE A 78 18.38 12.80 7.94
N ASP A 79 19.58 12.71 7.35
CA ASP A 79 19.81 11.74 6.27
C ASP A 79 19.78 10.30 6.77
N VAL A 80 20.29 10.04 7.97
CA VAL A 80 20.32 8.69 8.55
C VAL A 80 19.09 8.43 9.43
N MET A 81 18.94 9.11 10.56
CA MET A 81 17.92 8.78 11.55
C MET A 81 16.50 9.03 11.03
N SER A 82 16.27 10.18 10.38
CA SER A 82 14.97 10.47 9.80
C SER A 82 14.73 9.65 8.53
N GLY A 83 15.71 9.57 7.62
CA GLY A 83 15.62 8.76 6.39
C GLY A 83 15.22 7.31 6.67
N VAL A 84 15.86 6.67 7.65
CA VAL A 84 15.52 5.30 8.10
C VAL A 84 14.11 5.21 8.66
N ALA A 85 13.66 6.20 9.45
CA ALA A 85 12.31 6.21 10.02
C ALA A 85 11.23 6.38 8.94
N LEU A 86 11.47 7.21 7.92
CA LEU A 86 10.53 7.42 6.80
C LEU A 86 10.43 6.19 5.89
N ALA A 87 11.48 5.39 5.79
CA ALA A 87 11.49 4.13 5.06
C ALA A 87 10.75 2.97 5.78
N ALA A 88 10.21 3.20 6.98
CA ALA A 88 9.43 2.21 7.72
C ALA A 88 8.13 1.77 7.03
N GLY A 89 7.66 2.53 6.02
CA GLY A 89 6.53 2.13 5.18
C GLY A 89 6.75 0.76 4.54
N GLY A 90 7.99 0.45 4.12
CA GLY A 90 8.34 -0.81 3.46
C GLY A 90 7.91 -2.02 4.29
N TYR A 91 8.51 -2.21 5.47
CA TYR A 91 8.21 -3.38 6.29
C TYR A 91 6.78 -3.36 6.85
N THR A 92 6.20 -2.20 7.15
CA THR A 92 4.85 -2.11 7.73
C THR A 92 3.78 -2.55 6.73
N ILE A 93 3.87 -2.11 5.48
CA ILE A 93 2.97 -2.53 4.41
C ILE A 93 3.26 -3.98 3.99
N THR A 94 4.53 -4.37 3.85
CA THR A 94 4.92 -5.76 3.54
C THR A 94 4.41 -6.74 4.61
N ALA A 95 4.55 -6.42 5.90
CA ALA A 95 4.00 -7.21 7.00
C ALA A 95 2.47 -7.31 6.91
N SER A 96 1.79 -6.17 6.67
CA SER A 96 0.34 -6.13 6.55
C SER A 96 -0.18 -7.05 5.45
N VAL A 97 0.45 -7.02 4.26
CA VAL A 97 0.03 -7.84 3.11
C VAL A 97 0.39 -9.31 3.30
N HIS A 98 1.64 -9.63 3.66
CA HIS A 98 2.13 -11.01 3.61
C HIS A 98 1.96 -11.79 4.91
N LEU A 99 2.14 -11.14 6.07
CA LEU A 99 2.01 -11.77 7.39
C LEU A 99 0.57 -11.73 7.90
N PHE A 100 -0.06 -10.55 7.84
CA PHE A 100 -1.45 -10.37 8.30
C PHE A 100 -2.51 -10.64 7.22
N LYS A 101 -2.08 -11.08 6.01
CA LYS A 101 -2.95 -11.44 4.89
C LYS A 101 -3.95 -10.35 4.49
N MET A 102 -3.57 -9.08 4.65
CA MET A 102 -4.41 -7.94 4.29
C MET A 102 -4.25 -7.60 2.80
N HIS A 103 -4.83 -8.44 1.94
CA HIS A 103 -4.71 -8.35 0.47
C HIS A 103 -5.14 -7.00 -0.11
N ARG A 104 -5.99 -6.24 0.58
CA ARG A 104 -6.40 -4.88 0.17
C ARG A 104 -5.22 -3.91 -0.04
N PHE A 105 -4.09 -4.09 0.65
CA PHE A 105 -2.92 -3.20 0.53
C PHE A 105 -1.93 -3.61 -0.56
N GLU A 106 -2.19 -4.68 -1.29
CA GLU A 106 -1.34 -5.15 -2.40
C GLU A 106 -1.08 -4.09 -3.49
N PRO A 107 -2.04 -3.22 -3.89
CA PRO A 107 -1.81 -2.19 -4.91
C PRO A 107 -0.72 -1.17 -4.56
N ILE A 108 -0.52 -0.91 -3.27
CA ILE A 108 0.44 0.09 -2.76
C ILE A 108 1.73 -0.54 -2.23
N LEU A 109 1.83 -1.87 -2.22
CA LEU A 109 2.98 -2.61 -1.69
C LEU A 109 4.26 -2.30 -2.48
N ARG A 110 4.25 -2.50 -3.80
CA ARG A 110 5.45 -2.33 -4.66
C ARG A 110 6.01 -0.90 -4.63
N PRO A 111 5.20 0.18 -4.74
CA PRO A 111 5.70 1.56 -4.59
C PRO A 111 6.31 1.81 -3.20
N THR A 112 5.66 1.33 -2.14
CA THR A 112 6.14 1.52 -0.78
C THR A 112 7.48 0.80 -0.53
N VAL A 113 7.63 -0.43 -1.03
CA VAL A 113 8.90 -1.19 -0.96
C VAL A 113 9.99 -0.47 -1.76
N LEU A 114 9.68 0.10 -2.92
CA LEU A 114 10.62 0.90 -3.69
C LEU A 114 11.08 2.15 -2.91
N THR A 115 10.16 2.87 -2.28
CA THR A 115 10.47 4.04 -1.44
C THR A 115 11.39 3.65 -0.30
N ALA A 116 11.10 2.53 0.38
CA ALA A 116 11.99 2.00 1.41
C ALA A 116 13.36 1.66 0.84
N PHE A 117 13.43 0.90 -0.26
CA PHE A 117 14.69 0.50 -0.88
C PHE A 117 15.56 1.70 -1.29
N LEU A 118 14.98 2.70 -1.95
CA LEU A 118 15.69 3.94 -2.31
C LEU A 118 16.11 4.73 -1.07
N GLY A 119 15.26 4.80 -0.05
CA GLY A 119 15.61 5.43 1.23
C GLY A 119 16.85 4.80 1.86
N TYR A 120 16.94 3.47 1.88
CA TYR A 120 18.12 2.76 2.41
C TYR A 120 19.37 2.93 1.57
N ILE A 121 19.24 3.01 0.24
CA ILE A 121 20.36 3.35 -0.63
C ILE A 121 20.89 4.75 -0.27
N LEU A 122 19.99 5.74 -0.13
CA LEU A 122 20.38 7.10 0.23
C LEU A 122 21.04 7.17 1.61
N VAL A 123 20.49 6.50 2.62
CA VAL A 123 21.11 6.38 3.96
C VAL A 123 22.51 5.77 3.87
N SER A 124 22.69 4.72 3.07
CA SER A 124 23.98 4.05 2.90
C SER A 124 25.01 4.97 2.25
N VAL A 125 24.59 5.74 1.23
CA VAL A 125 25.44 6.75 0.59
C VAL A 125 25.74 7.91 1.53
N ALA A 126 24.77 8.36 2.33
CA ALA A 126 24.96 9.38 3.36
C ALA A 126 26.00 8.94 4.40
N LEU A 127 25.94 7.68 4.85
CA LEU A 127 26.94 7.11 5.78
C LEU A 127 28.36 7.09 5.18
N LEU A 128 28.51 6.83 3.86
CA LEU A 128 29.82 6.93 3.20
C LEU A 128 30.38 8.37 3.21
N ILE A 129 29.50 9.37 3.25
CA ILE A 129 29.86 10.79 3.33
C ILE A 129 30.01 11.27 4.78
N ASP A 130 29.40 10.60 5.73
CA ASP A 130 29.55 10.93 7.14
C ASP A 130 30.81 10.29 7.76
N ILE A 131 31.14 9.04 7.39
CA ILE A 131 32.24 8.29 8.03
C ILE A 131 33.61 8.74 7.52
N GLY A 132 34.53 9.11 8.44
CA GLY A 132 35.86 9.63 8.09
C GLY A 132 36.76 8.71 7.26
N ARG A 133 36.54 7.39 7.28
CA ARG A 133 37.25 6.39 6.46
C ARG A 133 36.26 5.52 5.68
N PRO A 134 35.66 6.03 4.59
CA PRO A 134 34.56 5.35 3.89
C PRO A 134 34.96 4.00 3.28
N TYR A 135 36.21 3.86 2.83
CA TYR A 135 36.75 2.61 2.29
C TYR A 135 36.83 1.46 3.33
N ARG A 136 36.59 1.74 4.62
CA ARG A 136 36.50 0.74 5.70
C ARG A 136 35.07 0.43 6.13
N ILE A 137 34.04 0.90 5.42
CA ILE A 137 32.65 0.66 5.81
C ILE A 137 32.28 -0.83 5.93
N TRP A 138 32.99 -1.71 5.24
CA TRP A 138 32.81 -3.17 5.30
C TRP A 138 33.37 -3.81 6.58
N HIS A 139 34.26 -3.12 7.32
CA HIS A 139 34.94 -3.69 8.49
C HIS A 139 33.98 -4.30 9.52
N PRO A 140 32.87 -3.65 9.93
CA PRO A 140 31.94 -4.23 10.91
C PRO A 140 31.39 -5.60 10.51
N LEU A 141 31.34 -5.94 9.21
CA LEU A 141 30.87 -7.23 8.70
C LEU A 141 31.84 -8.38 8.99
N VAL A 142 33.11 -8.07 9.27
CA VAL A 142 34.17 -9.07 9.51
C VAL A 142 34.76 -8.93 10.91
N MET A 143 34.93 -7.70 11.38
CA MET A 143 35.54 -7.37 12.67
C MET A 143 34.46 -7.12 13.72
N TRP A 144 34.01 -8.20 14.36
CA TRP A 144 32.81 -8.16 15.18
C TRP A 144 33.04 -7.50 16.54
N GLN A 145 32.14 -6.59 16.92
CA GLN A 145 32.14 -5.93 18.23
C GLN A 145 30.72 -5.90 18.81
N HIS A 146 30.32 -7.02 19.43
CA HIS A 146 28.97 -7.24 19.94
C HIS A 146 28.53 -6.28 21.05
N HIS A 147 29.45 -5.58 21.70
CA HIS A 147 29.12 -4.60 22.74
C HIS A 147 28.78 -3.21 22.17
N SER A 148 28.92 -3.02 20.86
CA SER A 148 28.65 -1.75 20.21
C SER A 148 27.31 -1.78 19.49
N ILE A 149 26.43 -0.84 19.84
CA ILE A 149 25.15 -0.64 19.14
C ILE A 149 25.41 -0.24 17.68
N MET A 150 26.50 0.47 17.40
CA MET A 150 26.90 0.80 16.02
C MET A 150 27.25 -0.45 15.19
N PHE A 151 27.78 -1.51 15.81
CA PHE A 151 28.02 -2.79 15.13
C PHE A 151 26.69 -3.46 14.76
N GLU A 152 25.74 -3.50 15.70
CA GLU A 152 24.39 -4.02 15.47
C GLU A 152 23.68 -3.25 14.34
N VAL A 153 23.69 -1.91 14.39
CA VAL A 153 23.09 -1.06 13.36
C VAL A 153 23.74 -1.30 12.00
N ALA A 154 25.07 -1.40 11.92
CA ALA A 154 25.77 -1.65 10.65
C ALA A 154 25.35 -2.99 10.02
N TRP A 155 25.24 -4.06 10.82
CA TRP A 155 24.76 -5.36 10.35
C TRP A 155 23.31 -5.31 9.90
N CYS A 156 22.42 -4.77 10.74
CA CYS A 156 21.00 -4.76 10.44
C CYS A 156 20.70 -3.95 9.19
N VAL A 157 21.26 -2.74 9.05
CA VAL A 157 21.07 -1.89 7.86
C VAL A 157 21.65 -2.56 6.61
N THR A 158 22.82 -3.18 6.70
CA THR A 158 23.44 -3.88 5.56
C THR A 158 22.57 -5.04 5.09
N ILE A 159 22.19 -5.94 6.01
CA ILE A 159 21.39 -7.11 5.65
C ILE A 159 20.00 -6.68 5.17
N TYR A 160 19.38 -5.72 5.85
CA TYR A 160 18.05 -5.25 5.46
C TYR A 160 18.04 -4.57 4.09
N LEU A 161 19.09 -3.84 3.70
CA LEU A 161 19.23 -3.33 2.34
C LEU A 161 19.23 -4.46 1.29
N HIS A 162 19.87 -5.60 1.57
CA HIS A 162 19.84 -6.76 0.70
C HIS A 162 18.47 -7.44 0.68
N VAL A 163 17.79 -7.50 1.84
CA VAL A 163 16.41 -8.00 1.92
C VAL A 163 15.47 -7.15 1.07
N LEU A 164 15.54 -5.82 1.19
CA LEU A 164 14.76 -4.90 0.36
C LEU A 164 15.08 -5.04 -1.13
N ALA A 165 16.37 -5.24 -1.49
CA ALA A 165 16.75 -5.50 -2.88
C ALA A 165 16.10 -6.79 -3.42
N LEU A 166 16.06 -7.84 -2.60
CA LEU A 166 15.42 -9.11 -2.95
C LEU A 166 13.89 -8.99 -2.99
N GLU A 167 13.27 -8.25 -2.07
CA GLU A 167 11.83 -7.98 -2.07
C GLU A 167 11.40 -7.16 -3.30
N PHE A 168 12.25 -6.22 -3.74
CA PHE A 168 12.00 -5.42 -4.94
C PHE A 168 12.35 -6.14 -6.25
N SER A 169 13.22 -7.16 -6.19
CA SER A 169 13.71 -7.88 -7.39
C SER A 169 12.63 -8.48 -8.31
N PRO A 170 11.43 -8.92 -7.85
CA PRO A 170 10.36 -9.34 -8.75
C PRO A 170 9.97 -8.26 -9.75
N VAL A 171 9.94 -6.99 -9.34
CA VAL A 171 9.60 -5.89 -10.25
C VAL A 171 10.63 -5.81 -11.39
N VAL A 172 11.91 -5.98 -11.07
CA VAL A 172 13.01 -5.97 -12.05
C VAL A 172 12.95 -7.20 -12.95
N PHE A 173 12.77 -8.40 -12.38
CA PHE A 173 12.71 -9.64 -13.14
C PHE A 173 11.48 -9.71 -14.05
N GLU A 174 10.35 -9.13 -13.64
CA GLU A 174 9.15 -9.00 -14.45
C GLU A 174 9.41 -8.08 -15.66
N THR A 175 10.02 -6.90 -15.44
CA THR A 175 10.41 -5.98 -16.52
C THR A 175 11.41 -6.61 -17.49
N LEU A 176 12.37 -7.39 -17.00
CA LEU A 176 13.38 -8.09 -17.83
C LEU A 176 12.89 -9.44 -18.39
N LYS A 177 11.66 -9.87 -18.08
CA LYS A 177 11.08 -11.15 -18.49
C LYS A 177 11.89 -12.40 -18.08
N LEU A 178 12.54 -12.36 -16.91
CA LEU A 178 13.39 -13.44 -16.40
C LEU A 178 12.59 -14.44 -15.53
N ALA A 179 12.15 -15.56 -16.12
CA ALA A 179 11.29 -16.52 -15.44
C ALA A 179 11.97 -17.36 -14.34
N ALA A 180 13.24 -17.73 -14.52
CA ALA A 180 13.97 -18.58 -13.56
C ALA A 180 14.20 -17.90 -12.19
N PRO A 181 14.81 -16.69 -12.11
CA PRO A 181 15.00 -16.02 -10.82
C PRO A 181 13.65 -15.61 -10.19
N MET A 182 12.62 -15.35 -10.98
CA MET A 182 11.26 -15.09 -10.49
C MET A 182 10.69 -16.26 -9.67
N ARG A 183 10.86 -17.50 -10.15
CA ARG A 183 10.39 -18.70 -9.42
C ARG A 183 11.13 -18.86 -8.09
N LEU A 184 12.44 -18.61 -8.08
CA LEU A 184 13.25 -18.70 -6.87
C LEU A 184 12.79 -17.68 -5.82
N ILE A 185 12.61 -16.41 -6.20
CA ILE A 185 12.16 -15.37 -5.26
C ILE A 185 10.77 -15.69 -4.71
N LYS A 186 9.83 -16.15 -5.54
CA LYS A 186 8.49 -16.54 -5.08
C LYS A 186 8.52 -17.65 -4.03
N LEU A 187 9.47 -18.58 -4.13
CA LEU A 187 9.65 -19.67 -3.16
C LEU A 187 10.16 -19.18 -1.80
N ILE A 188 11.06 -18.18 -1.79
CA ILE A 188 11.66 -17.64 -0.56
C ILE A 188 10.98 -16.37 -0.03
N ALA A 189 9.93 -15.87 -0.69
CA ALA A 189 9.33 -14.58 -0.38
C ALA A 189 8.84 -14.46 1.08
N ILE A 190 8.15 -15.47 1.61
CA ILE A 190 7.61 -15.40 2.98
C ILE A 190 8.74 -15.38 4.03
N PRO A 191 9.74 -16.30 4.00
CA PRO A 191 10.90 -16.21 4.89
C PRO A 191 11.63 -14.87 4.78
N LEU A 192 11.79 -14.35 3.56
CA LEU A 192 12.46 -13.08 3.30
C LEU A 192 11.72 -11.92 3.99
N VAL A 193 10.40 -11.87 3.86
CA VAL A 193 9.56 -10.85 4.51
C VAL A 193 9.64 -10.94 6.04
N ILE A 194 9.55 -12.15 6.61
CA ILE A 194 9.67 -12.34 8.06
C ILE A 194 11.01 -11.78 8.54
N PHE A 195 12.09 -12.13 7.84
CA PHE A 195 13.42 -11.65 8.16
C PHE A 195 13.54 -10.13 8.00
N GLY A 196 12.96 -9.55 6.95
CA GLY A 196 12.88 -8.10 6.74
C GLY A 196 12.18 -7.37 7.88
N VAL A 197 11.04 -7.88 8.34
CA VAL A 197 10.28 -7.29 9.46
C VAL A 197 11.06 -7.37 10.78
N ILE A 198 11.71 -8.51 11.06
CA ILE A 198 12.55 -8.67 12.26
C ILE A 198 13.71 -7.69 12.23
N LEU A 199 14.48 -7.66 11.14
CA LEU A 199 15.59 -6.73 10.99
C LEU A 199 15.14 -5.29 11.08
N SER A 200 13.98 -4.96 10.50
CA SER A 200 13.49 -3.59 10.54
C SER A 200 13.11 -3.15 11.95
N THR A 201 12.47 -4.03 12.70
CA THR A 201 12.15 -3.81 14.12
C THR A 201 13.42 -3.60 14.94
N LEU A 202 14.45 -4.42 14.70
CA LEU A 202 15.73 -4.32 15.40
C LEU A 202 16.37 -2.96 15.17
N HIS A 203 16.74 -2.61 13.93
CA HIS A 203 17.53 -1.38 13.73
C HIS A 203 16.76 -0.09 14.07
N GLN A 204 15.41 -0.05 13.92
CA GLN A 204 14.63 1.13 14.35
C GLN A 204 14.77 1.34 15.86
N SER A 205 14.76 0.25 16.62
CA SER A 205 15.00 0.24 18.06
C SER A 205 16.47 0.59 18.39
N SER A 206 17.44 -0.05 17.73
CA SER A 206 18.87 0.15 17.99
C SER A 206 19.35 1.58 17.70
N LEU A 207 18.76 2.28 16.72
CA LEU A 207 19.02 3.71 16.50
C LEU A 207 18.63 4.58 17.71
N GLY A 208 17.54 4.23 18.42
CA GLY A 208 17.18 4.87 19.68
C GLY A 208 18.15 4.51 20.81
N SER A 209 18.62 3.26 20.84
CA SER A 209 19.59 2.78 21.83
C SER A 209 20.91 3.56 21.81
N LEU A 210 21.30 4.16 20.68
CA LEU A 210 22.52 4.96 20.54
C LEU A 210 22.63 6.09 21.57
N PHE A 211 21.49 6.63 21.99
CA PHE A 211 21.44 7.75 22.94
C PHE A 211 21.37 7.30 24.40
N LEU A 212 21.26 6.00 24.67
CA LEU A 212 21.30 5.47 26.04
C LEU A 212 22.67 5.65 26.70
N ILE A 213 23.74 5.77 25.90
CA ILE A 213 25.11 6.00 26.37
C ILE A 213 25.37 7.46 26.80
N VAL A 214 24.42 8.38 26.57
CA VAL A 214 24.58 9.82 26.87
C VAL A 214 23.52 10.37 27.84
N PRO A 215 23.28 9.72 29.00
CA PRO A 215 22.23 10.11 29.94
C PRO A 215 22.32 11.55 30.43
N GLU A 216 23.54 12.03 30.65
CA GLU A 216 23.79 13.36 31.21
C GLU A 216 23.91 14.44 30.13
N LYS A 217 24.02 14.06 28.85
CA LYS A 217 24.15 15.04 27.75
C LYS A 217 22.82 15.37 27.10
N LEU A 218 21.90 14.42 27.04
CA LEU A 218 20.62 14.59 26.38
C LEU A 218 19.60 15.21 27.34
N TYR A 219 18.93 16.27 26.88
CA TYR A 219 18.01 17.04 27.69
C TYR A 219 16.84 16.19 28.24
N PRO A 220 16.37 16.42 29.50
CA PRO A 220 15.48 15.50 30.22
C PRO A 220 14.14 15.20 29.53
N LEU A 221 13.65 16.11 28.69
CA LEU A 221 12.42 15.91 27.91
C LEU A 221 12.59 14.85 26.82
N TRP A 222 13.80 14.64 26.30
CA TRP A 222 14.07 13.66 25.24
C TRP A 222 14.69 12.37 25.76
N TYR A 223 15.60 12.46 26.73
CA TYR A 223 16.25 11.28 27.31
C TYR A 223 15.25 10.37 28.04
N SER A 224 15.31 9.06 27.76
CA SER A 224 14.60 8.02 28.51
C SER A 224 15.24 6.65 28.23
N PRO A 225 15.27 5.71 29.19
CA PRO A 225 15.62 4.32 28.92
C PRO A 225 14.76 3.66 27.84
N LEU A 226 13.55 4.18 27.60
CA LEU A 226 12.60 3.68 26.60
C LEU A 226 12.80 4.29 25.20
N LEU A 227 13.88 5.04 24.96
CA LEU A 227 14.24 5.56 23.63
C LEU A 227 14.14 4.53 22.48
N PRO A 228 14.58 3.26 22.64
CA PRO A 228 14.45 2.26 21.59
C PRO A 228 12.98 1.99 21.22
N VAL A 229 12.11 1.94 22.22
CA VAL A 229 10.65 1.74 22.05
C VAL A 229 10.01 2.96 21.40
N PHE A 230 10.37 4.17 21.83
CA PHE A 230 9.85 5.40 21.22
C PHE A 230 10.23 5.51 19.76
N PHE A 231 11.47 5.16 19.40
CA PHE A 231 11.93 5.18 18.02
C PHE A 231 11.20 4.17 17.16
N LEU A 232 10.98 2.96 17.67
CA LEU A 232 10.21 1.93 16.98
C LEU A 232 8.76 2.38 16.72
N ILE A 233 8.01 2.76 17.76
CA ILE A 233 6.60 3.15 17.62
C ILE A 233 6.45 4.36 16.68
N SER A 234 7.28 5.39 16.85
CA SER A 234 7.26 6.58 15.98
C SER A 234 7.60 6.25 14.53
N SER A 235 8.52 5.30 14.28
CA SER A 235 8.85 4.87 12.92
C SER A 235 7.67 4.18 12.22
N VAL A 236 6.89 3.36 12.93
CA VAL A 236 5.68 2.73 12.37
C VAL A 236 4.67 3.80 11.95
N ALA A 237 4.40 4.78 12.81
CA ALA A 237 3.51 5.89 12.48
C ALA A 237 4.02 6.71 11.28
N ALA A 238 5.32 7.04 11.26
CA ALA A 238 5.96 7.72 10.14
C ALA A 238 5.85 6.94 8.84
N GLY A 239 6.09 5.63 8.87
CA GLY A 239 6.02 4.75 7.69
C GLY A 239 4.62 4.74 7.07
N LEU A 240 3.59 4.55 7.88
CA LEU A 240 2.19 4.57 7.42
C LEU A 240 1.81 5.95 6.84
N CYS A 241 2.18 7.04 7.52
CA CYS A 241 1.93 8.40 7.03
C CYS A 241 2.75 8.73 5.76
N MET A 242 3.98 8.23 5.65
CA MET A 242 4.82 8.42 4.48
C MET A 242 4.24 7.72 3.25
N THR A 243 3.69 6.51 3.40
CA THR A 243 2.96 5.81 2.32
C THR A 243 1.74 6.61 1.84
N VAL A 244 1.03 7.28 2.75
CA VAL A 244 -0.08 8.19 2.40
C VAL A 244 0.43 9.40 1.61
N VAL A 245 1.52 10.03 2.06
CA VAL A 245 2.16 11.16 1.37
C VAL A 245 2.62 10.76 -0.03
N GLU A 246 3.29 9.62 -0.16
CA GLU A 246 3.74 9.07 -1.44
C GLU A 246 2.57 8.78 -2.38
N SER A 247 1.50 8.17 -1.89
CA SER A 247 0.30 7.86 -2.68
C SER A 247 -0.39 9.14 -3.17
N PHE A 248 -0.40 10.19 -2.37
CA PHE A 248 -0.92 11.49 -2.76
C PHE A 248 -0.09 12.14 -3.88
N PHE A 249 1.24 12.11 -3.79
CA PHE A 249 2.07 12.64 -4.87
C PHE A 249 2.00 11.76 -6.13
N SER A 250 2.05 10.44 -5.98
CA SER A 250 1.98 9.49 -7.09
C SER A 250 0.67 9.60 -7.87
N SER A 251 -0.47 9.73 -7.18
CA SER A 251 -1.76 9.94 -7.85
C SER A 251 -1.79 11.21 -8.69
N ARG A 252 -1.23 12.30 -8.16
CA ARG A 252 -1.20 13.61 -8.83
C ARG A 252 -0.20 13.67 -9.99
N ILE A 253 0.93 12.98 -9.86
CA ILE A 253 1.99 12.91 -10.88
C ILE A 253 1.56 12.00 -12.03
N TYR A 254 1.04 10.82 -11.71
CA TYR A 254 0.70 9.79 -12.70
C TYR A 254 -0.76 9.83 -13.15
N GLY A 255 -1.56 10.79 -12.65
CA GLY A 255 -2.96 10.99 -13.05
C GLY A 255 -3.89 9.85 -12.63
N ARG A 256 -3.60 9.21 -11.50
CA ARG A 256 -4.38 8.08 -10.96
C ARG A 256 -5.39 8.57 -9.92
N SER A 257 -6.48 7.83 -9.73
CA SER A 257 -7.41 8.07 -8.63
C SER A 257 -6.73 7.74 -7.30
N LEU A 258 -7.07 8.50 -6.26
CA LEU A 258 -6.63 8.21 -4.90
C LEU A 258 -7.49 7.08 -4.34
N GLU A 259 -6.91 5.94 -3.98
CA GLU A 259 -7.65 4.82 -3.36
C GLU A 259 -7.97 5.16 -1.90
N MET A 260 -8.96 6.04 -1.70
CA MET A 260 -9.27 6.63 -0.40
C MET A 260 -9.64 5.57 0.65
N HIS A 261 -10.22 4.45 0.23
CA HIS A 261 -10.54 3.33 1.11
C HIS A 261 -9.27 2.70 1.73
N LEU A 262 -8.16 2.60 0.99
CA LEU A 262 -6.88 2.12 1.52
C LEU A 262 -6.22 3.17 2.41
N LEU A 263 -6.14 4.40 1.92
CA LEU A 263 -5.43 5.46 2.63
C LEU A 263 -6.12 5.87 3.93
N SER A 264 -7.46 5.82 3.98
CA SER A 264 -8.21 6.00 5.22
C SER A 264 -7.93 4.89 6.23
N GLY A 265 -7.77 3.64 5.77
CA GLY A 265 -7.32 2.52 6.59
C GLY A 265 -5.93 2.73 7.19
N LEU A 266 -4.97 3.18 6.37
CA LEU A 266 -3.62 3.53 6.83
C LEU A 266 -3.62 4.69 7.82
N GLY A 267 -4.37 5.76 7.52
CA GLY A 267 -4.52 6.92 8.40
C GLY A 267 -5.09 6.55 9.77
N ARG A 268 -6.10 5.67 9.80
CA ARG A 268 -6.67 5.16 11.05
C ARG A 268 -5.66 4.33 11.85
N ALA A 269 -4.91 3.46 11.19
CA ALA A 269 -3.87 2.67 11.82
C ALA A 269 -2.76 3.58 12.40
N ALA A 270 -2.31 4.57 11.63
CA ALA A 270 -1.33 5.57 12.09
C ALA A 270 -1.84 6.34 13.30
N GLY A 271 -3.12 6.72 13.33
CA GLY A 271 -3.76 7.38 14.48
C GLY A 271 -3.67 6.53 15.76
N TRP A 272 -3.95 5.23 15.69
CA TRP A 272 -3.81 4.33 16.84
C TRP A 272 -2.37 4.18 17.32
N VAL A 273 -1.41 4.06 16.39
CA VAL A 273 0.02 3.99 16.72
C VAL A 273 0.49 5.28 17.38
N LEU A 274 0.01 6.44 16.92
CA LEU A 274 0.31 7.73 17.54
C LEU A 274 -0.28 7.86 18.94
N TRP A 275 -1.51 7.39 19.16
CA TRP A 275 -2.09 7.34 20.51
C TRP A 275 -1.28 6.47 21.46
N LEU A 276 -0.79 5.32 20.99
CA LEU A 276 0.13 4.49 21.76
C LEU A 276 1.43 5.25 22.08
N TYR A 277 2.05 5.89 21.09
CA TYR A 277 3.25 6.70 21.30
C TYR A 277 3.03 7.79 22.35
N VAL A 278 1.97 8.58 22.20
CA VAL A 278 1.59 9.66 23.11
C VAL A 278 1.35 9.12 24.52
N ALA A 279 0.58 8.04 24.68
CA ALA A 279 0.30 7.46 25.98
C ALA A 279 1.58 6.99 26.68
N VAL A 280 2.41 6.18 26.00
CA VAL A 280 3.66 5.67 26.57
C VAL A 280 4.61 6.81 26.91
N ARG A 281 4.67 7.86 26.07
CA ARG A 281 5.53 9.03 26.30
C ARG A 281 5.06 9.87 27.48
N ALA A 282 3.76 10.11 27.63
CA ALA A 282 3.20 10.84 28.77
C ALA A 282 3.46 10.09 30.10
N ILE A 283 3.30 8.77 30.09
CA ILE A 283 3.57 7.93 31.26
C ILE A 283 5.06 8.03 31.64
N ASP A 284 5.97 7.87 30.67
CA ASP A 284 7.42 7.98 30.90
C ASP A 284 7.83 9.36 31.45
N LEU A 285 7.34 10.45 30.86
CA LEU A 285 7.65 11.81 31.33
C LEU A 285 7.16 12.06 32.75
N THR A 286 5.99 11.53 33.09
CA THR A 286 5.40 11.64 34.43
C THR A 286 6.19 10.81 35.44
N ALA A 287 6.49 9.55 35.10
CA ALA A 287 7.24 8.63 35.97
C ALA A 287 8.65 9.15 36.27
N ARG A 288 9.30 9.82 35.31
CA ARG A 288 10.62 10.45 35.49
C ARG A 288 10.57 11.85 36.09
N GLY A 289 9.37 12.42 36.30
CA GLY A 289 9.23 13.80 36.78
C GLY A 289 9.86 14.84 35.84
N ALA A 290 9.85 14.61 34.53
CA ALA A 290 10.54 15.44 33.54
C ALA A 290 9.75 16.70 33.09
N TRP A 291 8.47 16.78 33.43
CA TRP A 291 7.60 17.92 33.09
C TRP A 291 8.14 19.31 33.47
N PRO A 292 8.81 19.51 34.63
CA PRO A 292 9.40 20.80 34.98
C PRO A 292 10.46 21.30 34.00
N SER A 293 11.04 20.42 33.16
CA SER A 293 11.96 20.81 32.09
C SER A 293 11.26 21.42 30.86
N LEU A 294 9.93 21.59 30.86
CA LEU A 294 9.20 22.34 29.82
C LEU A 294 9.41 23.85 29.94
N THR A 295 10.63 24.31 29.70
CA THR A 295 10.98 25.73 29.77
C THR A 295 11.82 26.18 28.57
N GLY A 296 11.74 27.47 28.26
CA GLY A 296 12.52 28.09 27.19
C GLY A 296 12.23 27.55 25.78
N LEU A 297 13.19 27.74 24.88
CA LEU A 297 13.07 27.35 23.47
C LEU A 297 13.03 25.83 23.26
N LEU A 298 13.71 25.05 24.12
CA LEU A 298 13.70 23.59 24.06
C LEU A 298 12.34 23.02 24.51
N GLY A 299 11.75 23.59 25.56
CA GLY A 299 10.38 23.26 25.96
C GLY A 299 9.37 23.57 24.84
N LEU A 300 9.52 24.71 24.15
CA LEU A 300 8.67 25.04 23.00
C LEU A 300 8.85 24.06 21.83
N SER A 301 10.10 23.69 21.48
CA SER A 301 10.37 22.69 20.44
C SER A 301 9.70 21.35 20.79
N PHE A 302 9.81 20.93 22.05
CA PHE A 302 9.15 19.73 22.54
C PHE A 302 7.62 19.82 22.44
N LEU A 303 7.01 20.97 22.77
CA LEU A 303 5.55 21.14 22.64
C LEU A 303 5.08 21.12 21.19
N ILE A 304 5.83 21.76 20.28
CA ILE A 304 5.53 21.71 18.83
C ILE A 304 5.60 20.25 18.35
N GLU A 305 6.67 19.54 18.69
CA GLU A 305 6.85 18.12 18.35
C GLU A 305 5.73 17.25 18.95
N TYR A 306 5.58 17.29 20.27
CA TYR A 306 4.71 16.36 21.00
C TYR A 306 3.24 16.70 20.84
N VAL A 307 2.84 17.95 21.09
CA VAL A 307 1.45 18.36 21.01
C VAL A 307 1.05 18.65 19.57
N GLY A 308 1.85 19.45 18.87
CA GLY A 308 1.55 19.90 17.51
C GLY A 308 1.64 18.80 16.48
N CYS A 309 2.66 17.92 16.56
CA CYS A 309 2.91 16.91 15.55
C CYS A 309 2.50 15.48 15.92
N PHE A 310 2.24 15.16 17.19
CA PHE A 310 1.76 13.83 17.58
C PHE A 310 0.36 13.84 18.19
N VAL A 311 0.10 14.61 19.25
CA VAL A 311 -1.23 14.63 19.91
C VAL A 311 -2.31 15.16 18.97
N LEU A 312 -2.08 16.30 18.31
CA LEU A 312 -3.06 16.90 17.41
C LEU A 312 -3.35 15.97 16.21
N PRO A 313 -2.36 15.43 15.48
CA PRO A 313 -2.63 14.45 14.43
C PRO A 313 -3.29 13.16 14.93
N ALA A 314 -2.94 12.66 16.13
CA ALA A 314 -3.62 11.50 16.72
C ALA A 314 -5.13 11.77 16.92
N LEU A 315 -5.51 13.00 17.32
CA LEU A 315 -6.91 13.44 17.42
C LEU A 315 -7.56 13.65 16.04
N LEU A 316 -6.82 14.15 15.06
CA LEU A 316 -7.36 14.39 13.70
C LEU A 316 -7.61 13.07 12.95
N LEU A 317 -6.72 12.09 13.10
CA LEU A 317 -6.82 10.79 12.43
C LEU A 317 -7.92 9.87 12.99
N THR A 318 -8.59 10.24 14.09
CA THR A 318 -9.83 9.56 14.53
C THR A 318 -11.08 10.12 13.87
N ARG A 319 -11.02 11.31 13.25
CA ARG A 319 -12.17 11.98 12.64
C ARG A 319 -12.41 11.47 11.22
N ALA A 320 -13.63 10.99 10.97
CA ALA A 320 -14.05 10.53 9.63
C ALA A 320 -13.86 11.61 8.55
N SER A 321 -14.09 12.88 8.88
CA SER A 321 -13.94 14.02 7.95
C SER A 321 -12.50 14.27 7.48
N ILE A 322 -11.51 13.82 8.25
CA ILE A 322 -10.10 13.87 7.86
C ILE A 322 -9.76 12.64 7.04
N LEU A 323 -10.20 11.46 7.48
CA LEU A 323 -9.92 10.18 6.81
C LEU A 323 -10.60 10.04 5.43
N SER A 324 -11.71 10.72 5.18
CA SER A 324 -12.43 10.65 3.90
C SER A 324 -11.94 11.67 2.87
N ASP A 325 -11.12 12.65 3.27
CA ASP A 325 -10.66 13.75 2.42
C ASP A 325 -9.15 13.64 2.18
N GLY A 326 -8.77 13.29 0.94
CA GLY A 326 -7.37 13.05 0.58
C GLY A 326 -6.43 14.23 0.85
N ARG A 327 -6.90 15.48 0.79
CA ARG A 327 -6.06 16.65 1.09
C ARG A 327 -5.86 16.80 2.59
N LYS A 328 -6.92 16.70 3.38
CA LYS A 328 -6.84 16.80 4.85
C LYS A 328 -6.00 15.67 5.43
N LEU A 329 -6.19 14.45 4.92
CA LEU A 329 -5.38 13.31 5.28
C LEU A 329 -3.90 13.54 4.92
N PHE A 330 -3.61 14.03 3.71
CA PHE A 330 -2.25 14.36 3.29
C PHE A 330 -1.57 15.37 4.22
N PHE A 331 -2.23 16.49 4.53
CA PHE A 331 -1.64 17.49 5.44
C PHE A 331 -1.46 16.94 6.85
N THR A 332 -2.39 16.13 7.34
CA THR A 332 -2.24 15.48 8.64
C THR A 332 -1.06 14.51 8.65
N ALA A 333 -0.91 13.70 7.59
CA ALA A 333 0.21 12.78 7.43
C ALA A 333 1.56 13.50 7.32
N ILE A 334 1.62 14.63 6.59
CA ILE A 334 2.85 15.43 6.48
C ILE A 334 3.25 16.04 7.82
N THR A 335 2.28 16.42 8.66
CA THR A 335 2.55 16.91 10.01
C THR A 335 3.15 15.82 10.90
N VAL A 336 2.68 14.57 10.80
CA VAL A 336 3.25 13.44 11.53
C VAL A 336 4.68 13.14 11.06
N VAL A 337 4.89 13.08 9.74
CA VAL A 337 6.21 12.89 9.13
C VAL A 337 7.18 13.98 9.59
N GLY A 338 6.77 15.25 9.52
CA GLY A 338 7.55 16.38 10.02
C GLY A 338 7.81 16.30 11.52
N GLY A 339 6.85 15.81 12.31
CA GLY A 339 7.00 15.56 13.74
C GLY A 339 8.08 14.53 14.06
N VAL A 340 8.13 13.42 13.31
CA VAL A 340 9.18 12.41 13.50
C VAL A 340 10.54 12.94 13.08
N VAL A 341 10.63 13.69 11.98
CA VAL A 341 11.89 14.38 11.59
C VAL A 341 12.33 15.35 12.69
N LEU A 342 11.42 16.17 13.20
CA LEU A 342 11.69 17.09 14.30
C LEU A 342 12.12 16.35 15.57
N ASN A 343 11.50 15.21 15.89
CA ASN A 343 11.92 14.36 17.00
C ASN A 343 13.35 13.85 16.83
N ARG A 344 13.72 13.34 15.64
CA ARG A 344 15.09 12.88 15.38
C ARG A 344 16.10 14.01 15.51
N LEU A 345 15.79 15.19 14.99
CA LEU A 345 16.59 16.39 15.16
C LEU A 345 16.68 16.86 16.63
N ASN A 346 15.58 16.79 17.36
CA ASN A 346 15.58 17.15 18.77
C ASN A 346 16.44 16.19 19.60
N VAL A 347 16.35 14.89 19.36
CA VAL A 347 17.15 13.88 20.07
C VAL A 347 18.63 13.96 19.69
N SER A 348 18.95 14.11 18.39
CA SER A 348 20.33 14.09 17.92
C SER A 348 21.05 15.43 18.03
N TRP A 349 20.30 16.54 18.06
CA TRP A 349 20.87 17.88 18.03
C TRP A 349 20.37 18.81 19.13
N LEU A 350 19.10 19.25 19.09
CA LEU A 350 18.66 20.33 19.98
C LEU A 350 18.74 19.94 21.47
N GLY A 351 18.45 18.68 21.79
CA GLY A 351 18.55 18.12 23.14
C GLY A 351 19.98 17.97 23.64
N MET A 352 20.99 18.03 22.76
CA MET A 352 22.41 17.95 23.14
C MET A 352 23.05 19.33 23.34
N LEU A 353 22.38 20.41 22.89
CA LEU A 353 22.88 21.79 22.96
C LEU A 353 23.20 22.28 24.39
N PRO A 354 22.36 22.03 25.42
CA PRO A 354 22.61 22.58 26.77
C PRO A 354 23.93 22.11 27.39
N THR A 355 24.36 20.90 27.04
CA THR A 355 25.57 20.26 27.57
C THR A 355 26.77 20.49 26.66
N ALA A 356 26.55 20.96 25.43
CA ALA A 356 27.61 21.32 24.51
C ALA A 356 28.15 22.71 24.84
N SER A 357 29.46 22.79 25.11
CA SER A 357 30.16 24.07 25.33
C SER A 357 30.39 24.89 24.04
N THR A 358 29.86 24.41 22.92
CA THR A 358 29.97 25.03 21.59
C THR A 358 28.62 24.91 20.88
N VAL A 359 28.18 25.97 20.22
CA VAL A 359 26.95 25.95 19.42
C VAL A 359 27.28 25.37 18.04
N TYR A 360 26.71 24.21 17.72
CA TYR A 360 26.72 23.68 16.35
C TYR A 360 25.56 24.30 15.56
N PHE A 361 25.89 24.78 14.35
CA PHE A 361 24.92 25.21 13.36
C PHE A 361 25.35 24.67 11.99
N PRO A 362 24.46 24.06 11.19
CA PRO A 362 24.84 23.36 9.97
C PRO A 362 25.50 24.29 8.97
N SER A 363 26.57 23.81 8.34
CA SER A 363 27.21 24.52 7.24
C SER A 363 26.34 24.46 5.97
N TRP A 364 26.60 25.36 5.03
CA TRP A 364 26.03 25.27 3.68
C TRP A 364 26.38 23.95 2.97
N GLY A 365 27.57 23.40 3.23
CA GLY A 365 27.98 22.11 2.69
C GLY A 365 27.08 20.98 3.18
N GLU A 366 26.78 20.95 4.49
CA GLU A 366 25.90 19.95 5.08
C GLU A 366 24.47 20.01 4.52
N LEU A 367 23.92 21.23 4.43
CA LEU A 367 22.58 21.47 3.88
C LEU A 367 22.49 21.11 2.39
N SER A 368 23.52 21.43 1.60
CA SER A 368 23.54 21.11 0.16
C SER A 368 23.53 19.61 -0.10
N VAL A 369 24.28 18.83 0.67
CA VAL A 369 24.31 17.36 0.59
C VAL A 369 22.95 16.77 0.96
N THR A 370 22.39 17.20 2.10
CA THR A 370 21.06 16.77 2.58
C THR A 370 19.99 17.01 1.52
N LEU A 371 19.95 18.22 0.97
CA LEU A 371 18.96 18.62 -0.04
C LEU A 371 19.15 17.86 -1.37
N SER A 372 20.40 17.63 -1.76
CA SER A 372 20.72 16.81 -2.94
C SER A 372 20.27 15.36 -2.78
N PHE A 373 20.35 14.77 -1.59
CA PHE A 373 19.84 13.42 -1.37
C PHE A 373 18.33 13.32 -1.44
N ILE A 374 17.62 14.27 -0.83
CA ILE A 374 16.15 14.32 -0.91
C ILE A 374 15.73 14.41 -2.39
N THR A 375 16.38 15.30 -3.15
CA THR A 375 16.05 15.45 -4.58
C THR A 375 16.47 14.25 -5.43
N ALA A 376 17.63 13.66 -5.18
CA ALA A 376 18.09 12.44 -5.84
C ALA A 376 17.13 11.27 -5.59
N GLY A 377 16.60 11.13 -4.38
CA GLY A 377 15.58 10.13 -4.04
C GLY A 377 14.31 10.28 -4.86
N VAL A 378 13.77 11.50 -4.94
CA VAL A 378 12.56 11.77 -5.74
C VAL A 378 12.80 11.50 -7.23
N VAL A 379 13.95 11.90 -7.76
CA VAL A 379 14.32 11.63 -9.16
C VAL A 379 14.48 10.13 -9.40
N ALA A 380 15.19 9.41 -8.52
CA ALA A 380 15.39 7.97 -8.62
C ALA A 380 14.06 7.20 -8.58
N PHE A 381 13.13 7.61 -7.69
CA PHE A 381 11.78 7.06 -7.65
C PHE A 381 11.04 7.31 -8.96
N GLY A 382 11.07 8.54 -9.48
CA GLY A 382 10.44 8.89 -10.75
C GLY A 382 11.00 8.09 -11.94
N LEU A 383 12.32 7.87 -11.98
CA LEU A 383 12.97 7.03 -12.99
C LEU A 383 12.58 5.56 -12.84
N ALA A 384 12.56 5.03 -11.62
CA ALA A 384 12.14 3.66 -11.36
C ALA A 384 10.69 3.42 -11.80
N VAL A 385 9.75 4.32 -11.49
CA VAL A 385 8.37 4.24 -11.98
C VAL A 385 8.27 4.34 -13.50
N ARG A 386 9.16 5.12 -14.14
CA ARG A 386 9.17 5.29 -15.60
C ARG A 386 9.67 4.05 -16.33
N PHE A 387 10.68 3.37 -15.78
CA PHE A 387 11.37 2.27 -16.46
C PHE A 387 10.98 0.88 -15.96
N LEU A 388 10.40 0.77 -14.76
CA LEU A 388 10.05 -0.50 -14.13
C LEU A 388 8.52 -0.59 -13.92
N HIS A 389 7.98 -1.81 -13.89
CA HIS A 389 6.56 -2.07 -13.63
C HIS A 389 6.23 -2.01 -12.14
N VAL A 390 6.51 -0.84 -11.53
CA VAL A 390 6.35 -0.60 -10.08
C VAL A 390 4.88 -0.70 -9.68
N PHE A 391 4.01 -0.06 -10.45
CA PHE A 391 2.58 -0.16 -10.21
C PHE A 391 2.01 -1.35 -11.00
N PRO A 392 1.12 -2.15 -10.40
CA PRO A 392 0.36 -3.16 -11.15
C PRO A 392 -0.30 -2.49 -12.36
N ALA A 393 -0.17 -3.12 -13.53
CA ALA A 393 -1.05 -2.79 -14.62
C ALA A 393 -2.46 -3.14 -14.15
N HIS A 394 -3.41 -2.20 -14.21
CA HIS A 394 -4.80 -2.63 -14.28
C HIS A 394 -4.89 -3.58 -15.49
N GLU A 395 -5.44 -4.77 -15.27
CA GLU A 395 -5.76 -5.70 -16.36
C GLU A 395 -6.42 -4.88 -17.49
N GLY A 396 -5.77 -4.78 -18.65
CA GLY A 396 -6.33 -4.12 -19.84
C GLY A 396 -5.50 -3.02 -20.54
N ALA A 397 -4.33 -2.61 -20.04
CA ALA A 397 -3.51 -1.63 -20.78
C ALA A 397 -2.64 -2.27 -21.89
N VAL A 398 -3.28 -2.85 -22.91
CA VAL A 398 -2.62 -3.15 -24.19
C VAL A 398 -2.75 -1.91 -25.10
N GLY A 399 -1.64 -1.21 -25.28
CA GLY A 399 -1.31 -0.43 -26.47
C GLY A 399 -2.39 0.46 -27.08
N LEU A 400 -2.83 1.51 -26.39
CA LEU A 400 -3.44 2.67 -27.05
C LEU A 400 -2.80 3.97 -26.55
N SER A 401 -2.41 4.80 -27.51
CA SER A 401 -1.62 6.00 -27.40
C SER A 401 -2.13 6.96 -26.32
N ARG A 402 -1.22 7.44 -25.47
CA ARG A 402 -1.47 8.41 -24.41
C ARG A 402 -1.86 9.78 -24.98
N GLU A 403 -3.15 10.02 -25.17
CA GLU A 403 -3.71 11.37 -25.12
C GLU A 403 -4.57 11.57 -23.86
N ARG A 404 -4.42 12.75 -23.27
CA ARG A 404 -4.67 13.06 -21.86
C ARG A 404 -6.12 13.48 -21.65
N VAL A 405 -6.79 12.89 -20.67
CA VAL A 405 -8.09 13.38 -20.18
C VAL A 405 -7.93 14.08 -18.83
N PRO A 406 -8.37 15.34 -18.67
CA PRO A 406 -8.51 16.00 -17.39
C PRO A 406 -9.83 15.60 -16.71
N ALA A 407 -9.75 15.17 -15.45
CA ALA A 407 -10.90 15.06 -14.57
C ALA A 407 -11.27 16.44 -14.01
N VAL A 408 -12.57 16.75 -13.91
CA VAL A 408 -13.27 17.47 -12.80
C VAL A 408 -14.57 18.16 -13.32
N LEU A 409 -15.65 18.02 -12.51
CA LEU A 409 -16.97 18.72 -12.46
C LEU A 409 -18.20 18.01 -13.07
N GLY A 410 -19.19 17.76 -12.19
CA GLY A 410 -20.64 17.86 -12.43
C GLY A 410 -21.38 16.65 -13.03
N GLU A 411 -21.87 15.73 -12.20
CA GLU A 411 -22.80 14.66 -12.66
C GLU A 411 -24.04 15.21 -13.40
N VAL A 412 -24.51 16.43 -13.06
CA VAL A 412 -25.72 17.04 -13.68
C VAL A 412 -25.45 17.65 -15.07
N GLU A 413 -24.22 18.09 -15.37
CA GLU A 413 -23.86 18.59 -16.72
C GLU A 413 -23.62 17.41 -17.69
N ASP A 414 -23.28 16.24 -17.17
CA ASP A 414 -22.97 15.06 -17.99
C ASP A 414 -24.22 14.45 -18.63
N ASP A 415 -25.35 14.39 -17.92
CA ASP A 415 -26.59 13.79 -18.43
C ASP A 415 -27.15 14.56 -19.65
N GLU A 416 -27.08 15.89 -19.64
CA GLU A 416 -27.50 16.72 -20.78
C GLU A 416 -26.59 16.54 -22.01
N LEU A 417 -25.28 16.42 -21.79
CA LEU A 417 -24.30 16.16 -22.86
C LEU A 417 -24.51 14.78 -23.48
N VAL A 418 -24.78 13.78 -22.65
CA VAL A 418 -25.06 12.42 -23.09
C VAL A 418 -26.39 12.37 -23.85
N ALA A 419 -27.43 13.05 -23.39
CA ALA A 419 -28.71 13.16 -24.10
C ALA A 419 -28.57 13.92 -25.44
N ALA A 420 -27.72 14.94 -25.51
CA ALA A 420 -27.41 15.64 -26.76
C ALA A 420 -26.65 14.75 -27.75
N ALA A 421 -25.67 13.99 -27.28
CA ALA A 421 -24.90 13.04 -28.09
C ALA A 421 -25.76 11.85 -28.58
N ALA A 422 -26.65 11.33 -27.73
CA ALA A 422 -27.61 10.31 -28.11
C ALA A 422 -28.55 10.80 -29.22
N ARG A 423 -29.02 12.04 -29.16
CA ARG A 423 -29.84 12.66 -30.21
C ARG A 423 -29.07 12.88 -31.51
N SER A 424 -27.81 13.31 -31.46
CA SER A 424 -27.01 13.56 -32.67
C SER A 424 -26.64 12.26 -33.41
N LEU A 425 -26.42 11.17 -32.68
CA LEU A 425 -26.12 9.86 -33.23
C LEU A 425 -27.37 8.99 -33.49
N GLY A 426 -28.57 9.48 -33.14
CA GLY A 426 -29.83 8.74 -33.27
C GLY A 426 -29.79 7.41 -32.52
N VAL A 427 -29.33 7.44 -31.27
CA VAL A 427 -29.21 6.27 -30.39
C VAL A 427 -30.24 6.37 -29.27
N THR A 428 -31.00 5.31 -29.07
CA THR A 428 -31.93 5.14 -27.95
C THR A 428 -31.66 3.78 -27.30
N ALA A 429 -31.91 3.65 -26.00
CA ALA A 429 -31.89 2.34 -25.35
C ALA A 429 -33.02 1.47 -25.94
N ASP A 430 -32.70 0.24 -26.33
CA ASP A 430 -33.69 -0.72 -26.81
C ASP A 430 -34.53 -1.23 -25.61
N PRO A 431 -35.86 -0.99 -25.60
CA PRO A 431 -36.72 -1.44 -24.50
C PRO A 431 -36.67 -2.96 -24.25
N ASP A 432 -36.46 -3.75 -25.30
CA ASP A 432 -36.44 -5.21 -25.19
C ASP A 432 -35.15 -5.68 -24.50
N GLU A 433 -34.01 -5.03 -24.78
CA GLU A 433 -32.73 -5.33 -24.11
C GLU A 433 -32.76 -4.91 -22.63
N VAL A 434 -33.37 -3.76 -22.32
CA VAL A 434 -33.56 -3.28 -20.95
C VAL A 434 -34.41 -4.28 -20.15
N ALA A 435 -35.52 -4.75 -20.72
CA ALA A 435 -36.39 -5.74 -20.08
C ALA A 435 -35.66 -7.07 -19.82
N GLU A 436 -34.87 -7.54 -20.78
CA GLU A 436 -34.07 -8.77 -20.64
C GLU A 436 -33.00 -8.63 -19.55
N ARG A 437 -32.32 -7.48 -19.47
CA ARG A 437 -31.26 -7.22 -18.49
C ARG A 437 -31.83 -7.09 -17.07
N VAL A 438 -33.00 -6.47 -16.92
CA VAL A 438 -33.76 -6.45 -15.66
C VAL A 438 -34.17 -7.87 -15.26
N ALA A 439 -34.64 -8.70 -16.20
CA ALA A 439 -35.01 -10.09 -15.94
C ALA A 439 -33.80 -10.93 -15.48
N ARG A 440 -32.65 -10.81 -16.14
CA ARG A 440 -31.39 -11.50 -15.74
C ARG A 440 -30.95 -11.16 -14.32
N VAL A 441 -31.09 -9.89 -13.90
CA VAL A 441 -30.77 -9.49 -12.54
C VAL A 441 -31.77 -10.09 -11.55
N ARG A 442 -33.06 -10.08 -11.89
CA ARG A 442 -34.13 -10.66 -11.06
C ARG A 442 -33.94 -12.17 -10.84
N GLU A 443 -33.53 -12.92 -11.86
CA GLU A 443 -33.27 -14.36 -11.76
C GLU A 443 -32.19 -14.73 -10.74
N ARG A 444 -31.19 -13.86 -10.52
CA ARG A 444 -30.12 -14.11 -9.53
C ARG A 444 -30.61 -14.16 -8.09
N PHE A 445 -31.77 -13.57 -7.80
CA PHE A 445 -32.35 -13.54 -6.46
C PHE A 445 -33.34 -14.69 -6.22
N GLY A 446 -33.73 -15.43 -7.26
CA GLY A 446 -34.62 -16.59 -7.19
C GLY A 446 -36.10 -16.27 -6.87
N ASP A 447 -36.36 -15.28 -6.02
CA ASP A 447 -37.71 -14.85 -5.63
C ASP A 447 -37.90 -13.32 -5.69
N ASP A 448 -39.14 -12.90 -5.96
CA ASP A 448 -39.47 -11.48 -6.17
C ASP A 448 -39.41 -10.65 -4.88
N ALA A 449 -39.58 -11.29 -3.72
CA ALA A 449 -39.57 -10.61 -2.42
C ALA A 449 -38.13 -10.21 -2.03
N SER A 450 -37.17 -11.10 -2.24
CA SER A 450 -35.73 -10.86 -2.05
C SER A 450 -35.22 -9.77 -2.98
N PHE A 451 -35.64 -9.77 -4.25
CA PHE A 451 -35.27 -8.72 -5.21
C PHE A 451 -35.81 -7.35 -4.80
N ARG A 452 -37.08 -7.25 -4.37
CA ARG A 452 -37.66 -6.00 -3.88
C ARG A 452 -37.05 -5.54 -2.56
N ALA A 453 -36.69 -6.46 -1.67
CA ALA A 453 -35.99 -6.14 -0.44
C ALA A 453 -34.58 -5.57 -0.72
N TRP A 454 -33.88 -6.11 -1.72
CA TRP A 454 -32.60 -5.57 -2.19
C TRP A 454 -32.73 -4.16 -2.77
N LEU A 455 -33.75 -3.92 -3.62
CA LEU A 455 -34.06 -2.59 -4.14
C LEU A 455 -34.37 -1.58 -3.01
N ALA A 456 -35.20 -1.98 -2.05
CA ALA A 456 -35.52 -1.16 -0.89
C ALA A 456 -34.29 -0.84 -0.02
N ALA A 457 -33.38 -1.81 0.16
CA ALA A 457 -32.12 -1.61 0.87
C ALA A 457 -31.16 -0.68 0.09
N ALA A 458 -31.22 -0.68 -1.24
CA ALA A 458 -30.50 0.25 -2.11
C ALA A 458 -31.18 1.63 -2.20
N GLY A 459 -32.37 1.81 -1.62
CA GLY A 459 -33.13 3.05 -1.64
C GLY A 459 -33.79 3.37 -2.98
N MET A 460 -34.05 2.36 -3.81
CA MET A 460 -34.61 2.51 -5.17
C MET A 460 -35.90 1.70 -5.32
N ASP A 461 -36.78 2.13 -6.22
CA ASP A 461 -37.92 1.33 -6.67
C ASP A 461 -37.66 0.63 -8.03
N LEU A 462 -38.61 -0.19 -8.48
CA LEU A 462 -38.46 -0.94 -9.74
C LEU A 462 -38.39 -0.02 -10.97
N ALA A 463 -39.08 1.12 -10.94
CA ALA A 463 -39.09 2.06 -12.05
C ALA A 463 -37.72 2.76 -12.14
N GLN A 464 -37.21 3.26 -11.02
CA GLN A 464 -35.87 3.86 -10.91
C GLN A 464 -34.76 2.87 -11.27
N PHE A 465 -34.91 1.60 -10.90
CA PHE A 465 -33.97 0.56 -11.32
C PHE A 465 -34.02 0.33 -12.83
N THR A 466 -35.22 0.25 -13.41
CA THR A 466 -35.40 0.09 -14.87
C THR A 466 -34.81 1.28 -15.64
N ASP A 467 -34.99 2.50 -15.14
CA ASP A 467 -34.38 3.71 -15.70
C ASP A 467 -32.84 3.64 -15.63
N SER A 468 -32.27 3.21 -14.50
CA SER A 468 -30.81 3.06 -14.37
C SER A 468 -30.21 2.04 -15.34
N VAL A 469 -30.95 0.96 -15.63
CA VAL A 469 -30.56 -0.06 -16.62
C VAL A 469 -30.71 0.50 -18.03
N SER A 470 -31.77 1.26 -18.31
CA SER A 470 -31.96 1.99 -19.56
C SER A 470 -30.80 2.96 -19.83
N ASP A 471 -30.38 3.73 -18.84
CA ASP A 471 -29.23 4.62 -18.95
C ASP A 471 -27.93 3.86 -19.18
N GLN A 472 -27.79 2.67 -18.62
CA GLN A 472 -26.63 1.82 -18.87
C GLN A 472 -26.60 1.31 -20.32
N VAL A 473 -27.72 0.81 -20.84
CA VAL A 473 -27.86 0.34 -22.23
C VAL A 473 -27.64 1.49 -23.21
N LEU A 474 -28.17 2.68 -22.92
CA LEU A 474 -27.97 3.88 -23.72
C LEU A 474 -26.48 4.24 -23.82
N ARG A 475 -25.78 4.26 -22.69
CA ARG A 475 -24.33 4.56 -22.64
C ARG A 475 -23.51 3.54 -23.42
N GLU A 476 -23.82 2.26 -23.25
CA GLU A 476 -23.16 1.17 -23.97
C GLU A 476 -23.32 1.35 -25.48
N THR A 477 -24.55 1.49 -25.94
CA THR A 477 -24.88 1.65 -27.37
C THR A 477 -24.25 2.91 -27.96
N LEU A 478 -24.26 4.00 -27.19
CA LEU A 478 -23.71 5.29 -27.61
C LEU A 478 -22.20 5.18 -27.85
N VAL A 479 -21.45 4.61 -26.90
CA VAL A 479 -19.99 4.44 -27.03
C VAL A 479 -19.65 3.46 -28.13
N VAL A 480 -20.37 2.34 -28.23
CA VAL A 480 -20.16 1.35 -29.28
C VAL A 480 -20.31 1.98 -30.67
N LYS A 481 -21.38 2.77 -30.87
CA LYS A 481 -21.64 3.45 -32.15
C LYS A 481 -20.66 4.59 -32.42
N ALA A 482 -20.34 5.40 -31.41
CA ALA A 482 -19.43 6.54 -31.55
C ALA A 482 -17.97 6.12 -31.82
N ARG A 483 -17.53 4.99 -31.26
CA ARG A 483 -16.14 4.53 -31.33
C ARG A 483 -15.93 3.31 -32.24
N GLY A 484 -17.00 2.75 -32.81
CA GLY A 484 -16.93 1.55 -33.62
C GLY A 484 -16.35 0.35 -32.86
N LEU A 485 -16.72 0.20 -31.59
CA LEU A 485 -16.19 -0.90 -30.76
C LEU A 485 -16.73 -2.23 -31.26
N VAL A 486 -15.82 -3.09 -31.72
CA VAL A 486 -16.13 -4.47 -32.10
C VAL A 486 -15.27 -5.40 -31.24
N VAL A 487 -15.90 -6.44 -30.67
CA VAL A 487 -15.17 -7.54 -30.03
C VAL A 487 -14.95 -8.61 -31.09
N THR A 488 -13.68 -8.87 -31.40
CA THR A 488 -13.31 -9.88 -32.39
C THR A 488 -13.25 -11.28 -31.77
N ASP A 489 -13.53 -12.31 -32.56
CA ASP A 489 -13.44 -13.71 -32.11
C ASP A 489 -12.02 -14.08 -31.61
N GLU A 490 -11.00 -13.37 -32.06
CA GLU A 490 -9.61 -13.55 -31.59
C GLU A 490 -9.41 -13.01 -30.17
N GLU A 491 -9.96 -11.83 -29.85
CA GLU A 491 -9.95 -11.27 -28.49
C GLU A 491 -10.72 -12.15 -27.49
N VAL A 492 -11.83 -12.75 -27.91
CA VAL A 492 -12.59 -13.69 -27.07
C VAL A 492 -11.75 -14.94 -26.78
N ARG A 493 -11.02 -15.46 -27.78
CA ARG A 493 -10.12 -16.61 -27.59
C ARG A 493 -8.92 -16.28 -26.71
N GLU A 494 -8.34 -15.10 -26.84
CA GLU A 494 -7.26 -14.64 -25.96
C GLU A 494 -7.74 -14.47 -24.51
N CYS A 495 -8.91 -13.87 -24.31
CA CYS A 495 -9.52 -13.74 -22.99
C CYS A 495 -9.81 -15.10 -22.35
N PHE A 496 -10.33 -16.05 -23.13
CA PHE A 496 -10.55 -17.42 -22.70
C PHE A 496 -9.23 -18.11 -22.28
N ARG A 497 -8.16 -17.97 -23.07
CA ARG A 497 -6.83 -18.52 -22.72
C ARG A 497 -6.25 -17.87 -21.47
N ALA A 498 -6.35 -16.55 -21.35
CA ALA A 498 -5.82 -15.80 -20.20
C ALA A 498 -6.57 -16.10 -18.90
N ASN A 499 -7.85 -16.47 -18.99
CA ASN A 499 -8.71 -16.78 -17.84
C ASN A 499 -9.04 -18.27 -17.69
N ALA A 500 -8.36 -19.17 -18.42
CA ALA A 500 -8.69 -20.60 -18.47
C ALA A 500 -8.69 -21.27 -17.08
N GLU A 501 -7.77 -20.89 -16.18
CA GLU A 501 -7.74 -21.42 -14.80
C GLU A 501 -8.89 -20.91 -13.92
N LYS A 502 -9.36 -19.67 -14.16
CA LYS A 502 -10.48 -19.07 -13.42
C LYS A 502 -11.83 -19.59 -13.93
N LEU A 503 -11.91 -19.89 -15.22
CA LEU A 503 -13.10 -20.41 -15.90
C LEU A 503 -13.27 -21.92 -15.73
N ALA A 504 -12.19 -22.65 -15.44
CA ALA A 504 -12.26 -24.08 -15.17
C ALA A 504 -13.12 -24.38 -13.93
N GLY A 505 -13.96 -25.42 -14.03
CA GLY A 505 -14.70 -25.94 -12.89
C GLY A 505 -13.73 -26.36 -11.78
N LYS A 506 -13.99 -25.95 -10.54
CA LYS A 506 -13.14 -26.32 -9.40
C LYS A 506 -13.32 -27.82 -9.08
N PRO A 507 -12.25 -28.52 -8.65
CA PRO A 507 -12.40 -29.90 -8.21
C PRO A 507 -13.31 -29.95 -6.98
N ALA A 508 -14.22 -30.92 -6.96
CA ALA A 508 -15.20 -31.09 -5.90
C ALA A 508 -15.16 -32.52 -5.36
N LEU A 509 -15.30 -32.66 -4.05
CA LEU A 509 -15.39 -33.95 -3.36
C LEU A 509 -16.81 -34.11 -2.80
N ARG A 510 -17.40 -35.29 -2.97
CA ARG A 510 -18.62 -35.67 -2.25
C ARG A 510 -18.23 -36.50 -1.03
N LEU A 511 -18.54 -36.01 0.15
CA LEU A 511 -18.16 -36.63 1.41
C LEU A 511 -19.40 -37.02 2.21
N ARG A 512 -19.30 -38.11 2.97
CA ARG A 512 -20.17 -38.38 4.11
C ARG A 512 -19.39 -38.22 5.40
N HIS A 513 -20.06 -37.77 6.45
CA HIS A 513 -19.50 -37.75 7.79
C HIS A 513 -20.43 -38.28 8.87
N ILE A 514 -19.83 -38.69 9.98
CA ILE A 514 -20.51 -39.01 11.24
C ILE A 514 -19.83 -38.18 12.32
N LEU A 515 -20.63 -37.43 13.09
CA LEU A 515 -20.15 -36.65 14.23
C LEU A 515 -20.57 -37.34 15.53
N VAL A 516 -19.64 -37.49 16.47
CA VAL A 516 -19.90 -37.91 17.86
C VAL A 516 -19.02 -37.10 18.82
N HIS A 517 -19.52 -36.80 20.02
CA HIS A 517 -18.75 -36.04 21.01
C HIS A 517 -17.76 -36.89 21.83
N ASP A 518 -17.95 -38.21 21.93
CA ASP A 518 -17.01 -39.13 22.62
C ASP A 518 -16.05 -39.79 21.62
N GLY A 519 -14.74 -39.71 21.92
CA GLY A 519 -13.69 -40.31 21.09
C GLY A 519 -13.72 -41.84 21.11
N LYS A 520 -14.19 -42.45 22.21
CA LYS A 520 -14.31 -43.91 22.29
C LYS A 520 -15.40 -44.43 21.37
N ASP A 521 -16.52 -43.72 21.31
CA ASP A 521 -17.62 -44.04 20.39
C ASP A 521 -17.17 -43.91 18.93
N ALA A 522 -16.34 -42.91 18.62
CA ALA A 522 -15.78 -42.74 17.28
C ALA A 522 -14.88 -43.92 16.86
N GLU A 523 -14.04 -44.42 17.77
CA GLU A 523 -13.18 -45.58 17.52
C GLU A 523 -13.98 -46.88 17.35
N ASP A 524 -14.98 -47.11 18.20
CA ASP A 524 -15.87 -48.27 18.12
C ASP A 524 -16.69 -48.25 16.81
N LEU A 525 -17.20 -47.08 16.41
CA LEU A 525 -17.90 -46.90 15.14
C LEU A 525 -16.98 -47.10 13.93
N LEU A 526 -15.73 -46.66 14.01
CA LEU A 526 -14.75 -46.90 12.95
C LEU A 526 -14.48 -48.40 12.76
N ALA A 527 -14.39 -49.18 13.85
CA ALA A 527 -14.23 -50.62 13.78
C ALA A 527 -15.45 -51.30 13.11
N VAL A 528 -16.66 -50.84 13.42
CA VAL A 528 -17.92 -51.32 12.80
C VAL A 528 -17.96 -50.98 11.30
N LEU A 529 -17.54 -49.79 10.90
CA LEU A 529 -17.48 -49.38 9.50
C LEU A 529 -16.41 -50.16 8.72
N HIS A 530 -15.26 -50.45 9.32
CA HIS A 530 -14.23 -51.31 8.72
C HIS A 530 -14.66 -52.77 8.59
N ALA A 531 -15.56 -53.24 9.47
CA ALA A 531 -16.18 -54.56 9.35
C ALA A 531 -17.23 -54.66 8.22
N GLY A 532 -17.49 -53.56 7.50
CA GLY A 532 -18.38 -53.54 6.32
C GLY A 532 -19.80 -53.04 6.60
N ALA A 533 -20.05 -52.39 7.72
CA ALA A 533 -21.35 -51.76 7.98
C ALA A 533 -21.66 -50.62 6.99
N ASP A 534 -22.95 -50.41 6.71
CA ASP A 534 -23.40 -49.34 5.82
C ASP A 534 -23.24 -47.96 6.49
N PHE A 535 -22.37 -47.12 5.92
CA PHE A 535 -22.04 -45.81 6.48
C PHE A 535 -23.26 -44.89 6.62
N ALA A 536 -24.17 -44.90 5.63
CA ALA A 536 -25.35 -44.05 5.65
C ALA A 536 -26.32 -44.48 6.75
N ARG A 537 -26.52 -45.79 6.93
CA ARG A 537 -27.35 -46.35 7.99
C ARG A 537 -26.79 -46.04 9.38
N VAL A 538 -25.48 -46.19 9.57
CA VAL A 538 -24.81 -45.86 10.83
C VAL A 538 -24.96 -44.35 11.10
N ALA A 539 -24.65 -43.51 10.11
CA ALA A 539 -24.80 -42.06 10.23
C ALA A 539 -26.22 -41.63 10.63
N SER A 540 -27.26 -42.21 10.04
CA SER A 540 -28.64 -41.88 10.39
C SER A 540 -29.08 -42.34 11.78
N GLN A 541 -28.40 -43.32 12.37
CA GLN A 541 -28.76 -43.86 13.69
C GLN A 541 -27.99 -43.19 14.82
N VAL A 542 -26.71 -42.87 14.61
CA VAL A 542 -25.80 -42.47 15.70
C VAL A 542 -25.13 -41.11 15.52
N SER A 543 -25.19 -40.49 14.33
CA SER A 543 -24.56 -39.18 14.16
C SER A 543 -25.27 -38.12 15.00
N GLU A 544 -24.50 -37.28 15.68
CA GLU A 544 -24.97 -36.14 16.45
C GLU A 544 -25.09 -34.87 15.59
N ASP A 545 -24.70 -34.92 14.31
CA ASP A 545 -24.95 -33.84 13.36
C ASP A 545 -26.39 -33.88 12.82
N GLU A 546 -27.26 -33.07 13.40
CA GLU A 546 -28.68 -32.95 13.04
C GLU A 546 -28.91 -32.60 11.57
N THR A 547 -27.97 -31.92 10.90
CA THR A 547 -28.15 -31.39 9.54
C THR A 547 -27.97 -32.44 8.44
N THR A 548 -27.08 -33.42 8.67
CA THR A 548 -26.75 -34.48 7.70
C THR A 548 -27.20 -35.87 8.14
N ARG A 549 -27.52 -36.08 9.43
CA ARG A 549 -27.99 -37.37 9.98
C ARG A 549 -29.11 -37.99 9.14
N GLU A 550 -30.15 -37.23 8.84
CA GLU A 550 -31.30 -37.71 8.07
C GLU A 550 -30.96 -38.06 6.61
N ARG A 551 -29.84 -37.56 6.09
CA ARG A 551 -29.31 -37.84 4.75
C ARG A 551 -28.19 -38.91 4.77
N GLY A 552 -28.05 -39.62 5.89
CA GLY A 552 -27.01 -40.63 6.08
C GLY A 552 -25.60 -40.01 6.08
N GLY A 553 -25.46 -38.81 6.64
CA GLY A 553 -24.19 -38.11 6.77
C GLY A 553 -23.70 -37.39 5.52
N ASP A 554 -24.49 -37.30 4.44
CA ASP A 554 -24.07 -36.69 3.17
C ASP A 554 -23.90 -35.17 3.28
N LEU A 555 -22.65 -34.70 3.08
CA LEU A 555 -22.28 -33.28 3.07
C LEU A 555 -22.46 -32.63 1.69
N GLY A 556 -22.83 -33.40 0.67
CA GLY A 556 -22.96 -32.92 -0.71
C GLY A 556 -21.61 -32.66 -1.37
N LEU A 557 -21.62 -31.84 -2.43
CA LEU A 557 -20.44 -31.50 -3.21
C LEU A 557 -19.68 -30.33 -2.58
N LEU A 558 -18.47 -30.62 -2.12
CA LEU A 558 -17.63 -29.66 -1.41
C LEU A 558 -16.42 -29.30 -2.26
N THR A 559 -16.23 -27.99 -2.45
CA THR A 559 -15.03 -27.44 -3.09
C THR A 559 -14.04 -26.99 -2.00
N LYS A 560 -12.78 -26.83 -2.40
CA LYS A 560 -11.68 -26.45 -1.51
C LYS A 560 -12.02 -25.19 -0.69
N GLY A 561 -11.84 -25.24 0.63
CA GLY A 561 -12.10 -24.14 1.57
C GLY A 561 -13.50 -24.06 2.18
N LEU A 562 -14.40 -25.01 1.88
CA LEU A 562 -15.73 -25.11 2.52
C LEU A 562 -15.76 -26.08 3.72
N LEU A 563 -14.64 -26.71 4.05
CA LEU A 563 -14.48 -27.65 5.19
C LEU A 563 -13.53 -27.07 6.23
N HIS A 564 -13.66 -27.50 7.49
CA HIS A 564 -12.64 -27.28 8.51
C HIS A 564 -11.30 -27.89 8.07
N ALA A 565 -10.19 -27.23 8.41
CA ALA A 565 -8.86 -27.57 7.92
C ALA A 565 -8.45 -29.02 8.25
N GLU A 566 -8.86 -29.52 9.41
CA GLU A 566 -8.63 -30.89 9.86
C GLU A 566 -9.39 -31.91 9.00
N LEU A 567 -10.66 -31.63 8.68
CA LEU A 567 -11.50 -32.49 7.84
C LEU A 567 -11.05 -32.45 6.38
N GLU A 568 -10.62 -31.30 5.89
CA GLU A 568 -10.10 -31.14 4.52
C GLU A 568 -8.79 -31.91 4.33
N LYS A 569 -7.89 -31.87 5.32
CA LYS A 569 -6.65 -32.65 5.30
C LYS A 569 -6.92 -34.15 5.30
N ALA A 570 -7.90 -34.60 6.09
CA ALA A 570 -8.31 -36.00 6.13
C ALA A 570 -8.95 -36.41 4.80
N ALA A 571 -9.91 -35.65 4.28
CA ALA A 571 -10.59 -35.91 3.01
C ALA A 571 -9.62 -36.02 1.81
N ALA A 572 -8.57 -35.18 1.78
CA ALA A 572 -7.56 -35.21 0.72
C ALA A 572 -6.70 -36.48 0.70
N SER A 573 -6.65 -37.22 1.81
CA SER A 573 -5.88 -38.47 1.93
C SER A 573 -6.68 -39.72 1.58
N LEU A 574 -8.00 -39.60 1.39
CA LEU A 574 -8.90 -40.74 1.14
C LEU A 574 -9.00 -41.08 -0.34
N LYS A 575 -9.14 -42.37 -0.63
CA LYS A 575 -9.56 -42.87 -1.95
C LYS A 575 -11.09 -42.94 -2.03
N VAL A 576 -11.63 -42.87 -3.24
CA VAL A 576 -13.07 -43.00 -3.46
C VAL A 576 -13.54 -44.35 -2.91
N GLY A 577 -14.55 -44.32 -2.05
CA GLY A 577 -15.09 -45.47 -1.31
C GLY A 577 -14.48 -45.71 0.06
N GLU A 578 -13.36 -45.07 0.40
CA GLU A 578 -12.60 -45.27 1.64
C GLU A 578 -13.19 -44.48 2.81
N THR A 579 -13.19 -45.09 4.00
CA THR A 579 -13.49 -44.43 5.27
C THR A 579 -12.19 -44.11 5.98
N GLY A 580 -12.00 -42.84 6.34
CA GLY A 580 -10.83 -42.35 7.04
C GLY A 580 -10.82 -42.65 8.53
N GLY A 581 -9.68 -42.41 9.17
CA GLY A 581 -9.56 -42.47 10.62
C GLY A 581 -10.35 -41.36 11.32
N VAL A 582 -10.41 -41.46 12.66
CA VAL A 582 -11.07 -40.47 13.51
C VAL A 582 -10.38 -39.11 13.39
N VAL A 583 -11.13 -38.07 13.06
CA VAL A 583 -10.65 -36.68 12.97
C VAL A 583 -11.27 -35.86 14.09
N HIS A 584 -10.44 -35.29 14.95
CA HIS A 584 -10.90 -34.43 16.04
C HIS A 584 -10.98 -32.96 15.60
N THR A 585 -12.12 -32.32 15.84
CA THR A 585 -12.34 -30.88 15.65
C THR A 585 -12.92 -30.25 16.92
N GLN A 586 -13.15 -28.94 16.92
CA GLN A 586 -13.82 -28.26 18.03
C GLN A 586 -15.29 -28.70 18.24
N LEU A 587 -15.89 -29.35 17.24
CA LEU A 587 -17.27 -29.84 17.29
C LEU A 587 -17.38 -31.27 17.83
N GLY A 588 -16.25 -31.98 17.95
CA GLY A 588 -16.20 -33.39 18.36
C GLY A 588 -15.34 -34.24 17.43
N TYR A 589 -15.63 -35.52 17.37
CA TYR A 589 -14.92 -36.51 16.58
C TYR A 589 -15.71 -36.86 15.32
N HIS A 590 -15.02 -36.83 14.19
CA HIS A 590 -15.62 -37.04 12.87
C HIS A 590 -15.02 -38.28 12.20
N LEU A 591 -15.90 -39.10 11.63
CA LEU A 591 -15.55 -40.16 10.69
C LEU A 591 -15.92 -39.69 9.29
N LEU A 592 -15.00 -39.76 8.33
CA LEU A 592 -15.21 -39.27 6.96
C LEU A 592 -15.17 -40.43 5.97
N ARG A 593 -16.06 -40.40 4.98
CA ARG A 593 -16.02 -41.30 3.83
C ARG A 593 -16.08 -40.51 2.53
N LEU A 594 -15.18 -40.82 1.60
CA LEU A 594 -15.18 -40.20 0.28
C LEU A 594 -16.10 -40.99 -0.67
N GLU A 595 -17.18 -40.36 -1.15
CA GLU A 595 -18.15 -40.98 -2.06
C GLU A 595 -17.78 -40.76 -3.53
N ALA A 596 -17.30 -39.57 -3.88
CA ALA A 596 -16.89 -39.24 -5.24
C ALA A 596 -15.85 -38.12 -5.25
N ALA A 597 -14.92 -38.18 -6.20
CA ALA A 597 -14.00 -37.09 -6.51
C ALA A 597 -14.24 -36.65 -7.96
N LEU A 598 -14.75 -35.44 -8.13
CA LEU A 598 -14.96 -34.84 -9.46
C LEU A 598 -13.75 -33.98 -9.81
N PRO A 599 -13.05 -34.29 -10.91
CA PRO A 599 -11.93 -33.49 -11.37
C PRO A 599 -12.41 -32.12 -11.84
N ALA A 600 -11.48 -31.17 -11.86
CA ALA A 600 -11.72 -29.89 -12.51
C ALA A 600 -12.06 -30.11 -13.98
N ARG A 601 -13.25 -29.70 -14.42
CA ARG A 601 -13.61 -29.71 -15.84
C ARG A 601 -13.05 -28.42 -16.48
N PRO A 602 -12.21 -28.51 -17.53
CA PRO A 602 -11.81 -27.32 -18.26
C PRO A 602 -13.06 -26.62 -18.82
N ALA A 603 -13.07 -25.29 -18.77
CA ALA A 603 -14.15 -24.51 -19.38
C ALA A 603 -14.26 -24.88 -20.86
N ASP A 604 -15.48 -25.03 -21.36
CA ASP A 604 -15.71 -25.19 -22.79
C ASP A 604 -15.83 -23.78 -23.41
N PHE A 605 -15.04 -23.52 -24.45
CA PHE A 605 -15.06 -22.23 -25.14
C PHE A 605 -16.45 -21.94 -25.71
N ASP A 606 -17.14 -22.94 -26.24
CA ASP A 606 -18.45 -22.75 -26.87
C ASP A 606 -19.55 -22.47 -25.83
N GLU A 607 -19.41 -22.98 -24.60
CA GLU A 607 -20.34 -22.70 -23.49
C GLU A 607 -20.19 -21.25 -22.97
N VAL A 608 -18.98 -20.69 -22.96
CA VAL A 608 -18.71 -19.36 -22.37
C VAL A 608 -18.48 -18.25 -23.41
N LYS A 609 -18.53 -18.56 -24.71
CA LYS A 609 -18.19 -17.61 -25.78
C LYS A 609 -19.01 -16.32 -25.71
N GLU A 610 -20.33 -16.44 -25.63
CA GLU A 610 -21.24 -15.29 -25.65
C GLU A 610 -21.15 -14.44 -24.37
N ASP A 611 -20.96 -15.09 -23.21
CA ASP A 611 -20.74 -14.40 -21.94
C ASP A 611 -19.41 -13.64 -21.94
N LEU A 612 -18.33 -14.26 -22.46
CA LEU A 612 -17.03 -13.59 -22.59
C LEU A 612 -17.09 -12.43 -23.59
N LYS A 613 -17.82 -12.58 -24.69
CA LYS A 613 -17.99 -11.52 -25.68
C LYS A 613 -18.74 -10.33 -25.08
N THR A 614 -19.81 -10.59 -24.33
CA THR A 614 -20.57 -9.57 -23.61
C THR A 614 -19.73 -8.91 -22.51
N SER A 615 -18.94 -9.68 -21.76
CA SER A 615 -18.03 -9.15 -20.74
C SER A 615 -16.97 -8.25 -21.35
N LEU A 616 -16.31 -8.69 -22.43
CA LEU A 616 -15.29 -7.92 -23.13
C LEU A 616 -15.84 -6.64 -23.73
N LEU A 617 -17.08 -6.66 -24.26
CA LEU A 617 -17.74 -5.47 -24.77
C LEU A 617 -17.98 -4.46 -23.63
N ASN A 618 -18.54 -4.94 -22.51
CA ASN A 618 -18.76 -4.12 -21.32
C ASN A 618 -17.44 -3.53 -20.77
N ASP A 619 -16.35 -4.29 -20.76
CA ASP A 619 -15.04 -3.82 -20.32
C ASP A 619 -14.50 -2.72 -21.26
N LYS A 620 -14.58 -2.95 -22.58
CA LYS A 620 -14.19 -1.94 -23.59
C LYS A 620 -15.00 -0.66 -23.45
N VAL A 621 -16.31 -0.77 -23.25
CA VAL A 621 -17.21 0.38 -23.03
C VAL A 621 -16.87 1.10 -21.74
N THR A 622 -16.66 0.37 -20.64
CA THR A 622 -16.29 0.94 -19.34
C THR A 622 -14.97 1.71 -19.42
N MET A 623 -14.00 1.21 -20.20
CA MET A 623 -12.72 1.91 -20.44
C MET A 623 -12.87 3.13 -21.36
N ALA A 624 -13.72 3.03 -22.39
CA ALA A 624 -13.93 4.10 -23.36
C ALA A 624 -14.84 5.23 -22.83
N TRP A 625 -15.73 4.94 -21.88
CA TRP A 625 -16.72 5.89 -21.38
C TRP A 625 -16.11 7.19 -20.81
N PRO A 626 -15.11 7.16 -19.90
CA PRO A 626 -14.53 8.39 -19.37
C PRO A 626 -13.82 9.23 -20.45
N LEU A 627 -13.26 8.57 -21.48
CA LEU A 627 -12.60 9.25 -22.59
C LEU A 627 -13.60 9.94 -23.50
N TYR A 628 -14.70 9.25 -23.82
CA TYR A 628 -15.77 9.79 -24.65
C TYR A 628 -16.50 10.94 -23.95
N LEU A 629 -16.79 10.82 -22.65
CA LEU A 629 -17.41 11.90 -21.89
C LEU A 629 -16.52 13.16 -21.84
N ALA A 630 -15.21 13.00 -21.73
CA ALA A 630 -14.26 14.11 -21.76
C ALA A 630 -14.20 14.81 -23.14
N GLU A 631 -14.38 14.05 -24.22
CA GLU A 631 -14.50 14.59 -25.57
C GLU A 631 -15.77 15.43 -25.73
N LEU A 632 -16.93 14.89 -25.29
CA LEU A 632 -18.20 15.64 -25.29
C LEU A 632 -18.10 16.95 -24.51
N ARG A 633 -17.46 16.94 -23.33
CA ARG A 633 -17.17 18.16 -22.56
C ARG A 633 -16.24 19.13 -23.32
N GLY A 634 -15.27 18.59 -24.06
CA GLY A 634 -14.35 19.37 -24.89
C GLY A 634 -15.04 20.04 -26.08
N GLU A 635 -15.97 19.35 -26.73
CA GLU A 635 -16.79 19.87 -27.83
C GLU A 635 -17.77 20.94 -27.34
N ALA A 636 -18.45 20.68 -26.22
CA ALA A 636 -19.34 21.66 -25.59
C ALA A 636 -18.62 22.97 -25.23
N ARG A 637 -17.36 22.91 -24.79
CA ARG A 637 -16.53 24.10 -24.52
C ARG A 637 -16.08 24.84 -25.77
N ARG A 638 -16.05 24.19 -26.94
CA ARG A 638 -15.68 24.79 -28.23
C ARG A 638 -16.89 25.34 -28.99
N ALA A 639 -18.10 24.94 -28.64
CA ALA A 639 -19.31 25.52 -29.19
C ALA A 639 -19.40 27.00 -28.75
N PRO A 640 -19.52 27.96 -29.70
CA PRO A 640 -19.81 29.34 -29.33
C PRO A 640 -21.13 29.37 -28.56
N SER A 641 -21.17 30.08 -27.43
CA SER A 641 -22.41 30.31 -26.70
C SER A 641 -23.44 30.88 -27.66
N ARG A 642 -24.63 30.26 -27.73
CA ARG A 642 -25.74 30.77 -28.55
C ARG A 642 -26.10 32.23 -28.24
N GLU A 643 -25.76 32.73 -27.05
CA GLU A 643 -25.91 34.13 -26.66
C GLU A 643 -25.01 35.13 -27.43
N ALA A 644 -23.90 34.67 -28.04
CA ALA A 644 -23.03 35.54 -28.83
C ALA A 644 -23.48 35.72 -30.29
N ALA A 645 -24.38 34.86 -30.78
CA ALA A 645 -24.87 34.88 -32.17
C ALA A 645 -26.16 35.71 -32.34
N GLU A 646 -26.89 36.01 -31.27
CA GLU A 646 -28.09 36.87 -31.32
C GLU A 646 -27.79 38.36 -31.08
N ASN A 647 -26.56 38.71 -30.69
CA ASN A 647 -26.13 40.09 -30.45
C ASN A 647 -25.01 40.58 -31.40
N ALA A 648 -24.80 39.92 -32.55
CA ALA A 648 -23.81 40.28 -33.55
C ALA A 648 -24.44 40.71 -34.88
#